data_AF-A0A545VJN1-F1
#
_entry.id   AF-A0A545VJN1-F1
#
_cell.length_a   1.000
_cell.length_b   1.000
_cell.length_c   1.000
_cell.angle_alpha   90.00
_cell.angle_beta   90.00
_cell.angle_gamma   90.00
#
_symmetry.space_group_name_H-M   'P 1'
#
loop_
_entity.id
_entity.type
_entity.pdbx_description
1 polymer ?
#
loop_
_entity_poly.entity_id
_entity_poly.type
_entity_poly.pdbx_seq_one_letter_code
_entity_poly.pdbx_strand_id
1 'polypeptide(L)'
;MPSLVSCVVAALTIAGRAASRSYSLSKTYDASNFFNEFDFQTTGVHTGQPDDNWSWVTYQTKSDAINKGLAAIKDGQIYLGVDYTNQLRGQPGDPGRPTLRVQSKTSFKHGLVITRFSHLPKPVCGGWPGFWTVGTGNWPKAGEIDLYEGWHLAPANKVAIHVGPSSAIGQCVLEQSAQTAQVLTGNCDNDFEDGVHQWKNQGCQAEEVQNGIWGSSQGGIQALEWTSDYIKIYTWPIGAAPKNIADEKPDTSSWGKPSVQLQKSSCDTETAFSDQKLLFTLPFCGNPPGNDQFWSSLAADGKSGPTCQSITGAPSCVDYVAKNPQEFKDFYFQIKDIRIFQEATQNKLSLDGNSPSFTFDYETSQPGGGNWIGIWADSDAQAPRSGSIVWAYADKSSGSIRLAPSSSMSSGYYKAYLLSEDRTILATVSRFNYNGNSQSGAAFSVKTHYNTNCAGDANNNVEIQPGYGTCVNTNCGVGSLDIAAAGNCPSGQVRISYWQNANCQGDWYGYGYGSRGTCRGLWSNGWNFQSMWLSCADPNTDCVKQGTCTYAPEPAVGVCRAAFQLKSRSGADCTGNVHNDLIVQPGEGKCMDTDCAVGGLDIAATGNCPDGQVRISYWEQAGCRGKWFGYGYGSRNTCRTLWSGGRSFKSLYVSCAKQSDDCVSQKTCTYDQVPSYAIC
;
A
#
# COMPACT_ATOMS: atom_id res chain seq x y z
N MET A 1 63.62 19.87 -23.70
CA MET A 1 62.91 21.05 -23.17
C MET A 1 61.76 21.38 -24.13
N PRO A 2 60.60 21.82 -23.62
CA PRO A 2 59.23 21.28 -23.83
C PRO A 2 58.57 21.82 -25.13
N SER A 3 57.31 21.59 -25.57
CA SER A 3 56.03 21.29 -24.91
C SER A 3 54.91 21.05 -25.95
N LEU A 4 53.81 20.37 -25.54
CA LEU A 4 52.38 20.61 -25.90
C LEU A 4 51.99 20.48 -27.39
N VAL A 5 51.04 19.65 -27.83
CA VAL A 5 49.63 19.54 -27.40
C VAL A 5 49.11 18.14 -27.77
N SER A 6 48.59 17.41 -26.78
CA SER A 6 47.87 16.15 -26.96
C SER A 6 46.38 16.42 -26.70
N CYS A 7 45.55 16.36 -27.75
CA CYS A 7 44.10 16.37 -27.61
C CYS A 7 43.61 14.98 -27.18
N VAL A 8 43.51 14.75 -25.87
CA VAL A 8 42.76 13.63 -25.30
C VAL A 8 41.34 14.13 -25.04
N VAL A 9 40.39 13.63 -25.83
CA VAL A 9 38.97 13.72 -25.52
C VAL A 9 38.72 12.78 -24.33
N ALA A 10 38.76 13.33 -23.12
CA ALA A 10 38.23 12.65 -21.95
C ALA A 10 36.70 12.68 -22.04
N ALA A 11 36.12 11.60 -22.56
CA ALA A 11 34.72 11.31 -22.32
C ALA A 11 34.56 11.10 -20.80
N LEU A 12 34.02 12.12 -20.10
CA LEU A 12 33.51 11.93 -18.76
C LEU A 12 32.34 10.94 -18.85
N THR A 13 32.62 9.67 -18.63
CA THR A 13 31.60 8.73 -18.15
C THR A 13 31.11 9.29 -16.82
N ILE A 14 29.91 9.87 -16.82
CA ILE A 14 29.14 10.09 -15.60
C ILE A 14 28.75 8.69 -15.12
N ALA A 15 29.69 8.00 -14.46
CA ALA A 15 29.36 6.87 -13.61
C ALA A 15 28.55 7.48 -12.46
N GLY A 16 27.23 7.32 -12.51
CA GLY A 16 26.39 7.57 -11.35
C GLY A 16 27.00 6.82 -10.18
N ARG A 17 27.53 7.56 -9.20
CA ARG A 17 27.97 6.95 -7.94
C ARG A 17 26.71 6.36 -7.32
N ALA A 18 26.54 5.04 -7.43
CA ALA A 18 25.65 4.32 -6.54
C ALA A 18 26.10 4.72 -5.12
N ALA A 19 25.23 5.38 -4.36
CA ALA A 19 25.54 5.71 -2.98
C ALA A 19 25.85 4.38 -2.26
N SER A 20 27.07 4.26 -1.73
CA SER A 20 27.48 3.12 -0.90
C SER A 20 26.61 3.13 0.36
N ARG A 21 25.56 2.31 0.40
CA ARG A 21 24.76 2.10 1.60
C ARG A 21 25.48 1.07 2.48
N SER A 22 25.87 1.50 3.67
CA SER A 22 26.44 0.60 4.68
C SER A 22 25.30 0.04 5.52
N TYR A 23 25.39 -1.22 5.92
CA TYR A 23 24.43 -1.85 6.83
C TYR A 23 25.08 -2.15 8.19
N SER A 24 24.28 -2.36 9.23
CA SER A 24 24.72 -2.85 10.53
C SER A 24 23.79 -3.93 11.04
N LEU A 25 24.37 -5.02 11.55
CA LEU A 25 23.62 -6.16 12.05
C LEU A 25 22.77 -5.73 13.25
N SER A 26 21.46 -5.91 13.12
CA SER A 26 20.48 -5.58 14.14
C SER A 26 20.02 -6.82 14.90
N LYS A 27 19.78 -7.93 14.19
CA LYS A 27 19.29 -9.17 14.79
C LYS A 27 19.77 -10.39 14.02
N THR A 28 20.04 -11.47 14.73
CA THR A 28 20.29 -12.80 14.13
C THR A 28 19.28 -13.79 14.69
N TYR A 29 18.62 -14.53 13.81
CA TYR A 29 17.85 -15.73 14.14
C TYR A 29 18.70 -16.95 13.82
N ASP A 30 18.98 -17.78 14.82
CA ASP A 30 19.77 -19.00 14.70
C ASP A 30 19.23 -20.09 15.64
N ALA A 31 19.95 -21.19 15.77
CA ALA A 31 19.55 -22.32 16.60
C ALA A 31 19.27 -21.96 18.08
N SER A 32 19.81 -20.86 18.59
CA SER A 32 19.64 -20.44 19.99
C SER A 32 18.28 -19.79 20.27
N ASN A 33 17.65 -19.16 19.28
CA ASN A 33 16.47 -18.31 19.50
C ASN A 33 15.31 -18.54 18.52
N PHE A 34 15.51 -19.26 17.41
CA PHE A 34 14.50 -19.39 16.34
C PHE A 34 13.12 -19.83 16.85
N PHE A 35 13.06 -20.88 17.68
CA PHE A 35 11.80 -21.40 18.22
C PHE A 35 11.09 -20.49 19.24
N ASN A 36 11.75 -19.42 19.69
CA ASN A 36 11.15 -18.38 20.53
C ASN A 36 10.70 -17.17 19.71
N GLU A 37 11.30 -16.95 18.55
CA GLU A 37 11.11 -15.77 17.71
C GLU A 37 10.12 -15.99 16.56
N PHE A 38 9.72 -17.24 16.33
CA PHE A 38 8.76 -17.63 15.30
C PHE A 38 7.54 -18.33 15.91
N ASP A 39 6.37 -18.05 15.33
CA ASP A 39 5.09 -18.67 15.65
C ASP A 39 4.80 -19.82 14.68
N PHE A 40 4.32 -20.94 15.23
CA PHE A 40 3.92 -22.13 14.49
C PHE A 40 2.40 -22.09 14.32
N GLN A 41 1.96 -21.64 13.16
CA GLN A 41 0.55 -21.47 12.84
C GLN A 41 -0.07 -22.81 12.46
N THR A 42 -1.30 -23.07 12.91
CA THR A 42 -2.05 -24.29 12.58
C THR A 42 -3.04 -24.09 11.43
N THR A 43 -3.20 -22.85 10.95
CA THR A 43 -4.02 -22.46 9.80
C THR A 43 -3.36 -21.29 9.08
N GLY A 44 -3.83 -20.98 7.87
CA GLY A 44 -3.53 -19.72 7.20
C GLY A 44 -4.41 -18.55 7.70
N VAL A 45 -4.59 -17.54 6.85
CA VAL A 45 -5.51 -16.42 7.06
C VAL A 45 -6.96 -16.91 7.18
N HIS A 46 -7.31 -17.95 6.42
CA HIS A 46 -8.62 -18.58 6.46
C HIS A 46 -8.68 -19.67 7.54
N THR A 47 -9.05 -19.30 8.77
CA THR A 47 -9.11 -20.24 9.90
C THR A 47 -10.18 -21.32 9.78
N GLY A 48 -11.10 -21.20 8.81
CA GLY A 48 -12.13 -22.21 8.51
C GLY A 48 -11.64 -23.40 7.69
N GLN A 49 -10.39 -23.37 7.23
CA GLN A 49 -9.75 -24.44 6.45
C GLN A 49 -8.29 -24.64 6.90
N PRO A 50 -7.68 -25.81 6.62
CA PRO A 50 -6.32 -26.08 7.06
C PRO A 50 -5.26 -25.15 6.44
N ASP A 51 -5.45 -24.75 5.19
CA ASP A 51 -4.48 -23.98 4.41
C ASP A 51 -5.17 -23.03 3.43
N ASP A 52 -4.60 -21.85 3.18
CA ASP A 52 -5.19 -20.81 2.33
C ASP A 52 -5.32 -21.25 0.86
N ASN A 53 -4.44 -22.15 0.40
CA ASN A 53 -4.40 -22.64 -0.98
C ASN A 53 -4.94 -24.07 -1.13
N TRP A 54 -5.76 -24.51 -0.17
CA TRP A 54 -6.38 -25.84 -0.14
C TRP A 54 -5.37 -27.01 -0.13
N SER A 55 -4.15 -26.77 0.36
CA SER A 55 -3.13 -27.80 0.49
C SER A 55 -3.61 -28.95 1.38
N TRP A 56 -3.28 -30.19 1.01
CA TRP A 56 -3.65 -31.38 1.77
C TRP A 56 -2.64 -31.63 2.89
N VAL A 57 -2.71 -30.79 3.92
CA VAL A 57 -1.76 -30.80 5.03
C VAL A 57 -2.41 -30.65 6.39
N THR A 58 -1.67 -30.99 7.45
CA THR A 58 -2.02 -30.66 8.83
C THR A 58 -0.88 -29.87 9.46
N TYR A 59 -1.04 -28.56 9.60
CA TYR A 59 -0.03 -27.73 10.25
C TYR A 59 0.04 -28.00 11.74
N GLN A 60 1.25 -28.22 12.26
CA GLN A 60 1.49 -28.60 13.64
C GLN A 60 1.77 -27.40 14.53
N THR A 61 1.32 -27.47 15.79
CA THR A 61 1.78 -26.56 16.84
C THR A 61 3.30 -26.73 17.05
N LYS A 62 3.97 -25.75 17.67
CA LYS A 62 5.40 -25.83 17.96
C LYS A 62 5.77 -27.09 18.77
N SER A 63 4.98 -27.42 19.78
CA SER A 63 5.22 -28.62 20.61
C SER A 63 5.07 -29.90 19.80
N ASP A 64 4.02 -30.02 18.99
CA ASP A 64 3.79 -31.21 18.17
C ASP A 64 4.83 -31.36 17.07
N ALA A 65 5.23 -30.25 16.45
CA ALA A 65 6.30 -30.21 15.47
C ALA A 65 7.62 -30.73 16.03
N ILE A 66 8.00 -30.32 17.24
CA ILE A 66 9.21 -30.79 17.92
C ILE A 66 9.08 -32.28 18.31
N ASN A 67 7.96 -32.66 18.92
CA ASN A 67 7.72 -34.04 19.36
C ASN A 67 7.71 -35.03 18.18
N LYS A 68 7.22 -34.60 17.02
CA LYS A 68 7.19 -35.39 15.77
C LYS A 68 8.50 -35.28 14.96
N GLY A 69 9.47 -34.49 15.42
CA GLY A 69 10.75 -34.29 14.72
C GLY A 69 10.64 -33.48 13.42
N LEU A 70 9.53 -32.78 13.19
CA LEU A 70 9.33 -31.89 12.04
C LEU A 70 10.15 -30.60 12.20
N ALA A 71 10.29 -30.13 13.44
CA ALA A 71 11.11 -28.98 13.80
C ALA A 71 12.17 -29.41 14.84
N ALA A 72 13.45 -29.14 14.57
CA ALA A 72 14.52 -29.52 15.48
C ALA A 72 15.75 -28.61 15.30
N ILE A 73 16.70 -28.69 16.24
CA ILE A 73 18.07 -28.26 15.99
C ILE A 73 18.87 -29.49 15.57
N LYS A 74 19.42 -29.48 14.36
CA LYS A 74 20.32 -30.53 13.84
C LYS A 74 21.65 -29.89 13.47
N ASP A 75 22.76 -30.46 13.93
CA ASP A 75 24.11 -29.96 13.66
C ASP A 75 24.31 -28.46 13.98
N GLY A 76 23.66 -28.00 15.06
CA GLY A 76 23.71 -26.61 15.50
C GLY A 76 22.92 -25.63 14.61
N GLN A 77 22.06 -26.14 13.72
CA GLN A 77 21.27 -25.36 12.77
C GLN A 77 19.78 -25.71 12.86
N ILE A 78 18.94 -24.82 12.35
CA ILE A 78 17.48 -24.97 12.40
C ILE A 78 17.06 -25.96 11.29
N TYR A 79 16.33 -27.02 11.67
CA TYR A 79 15.70 -27.97 10.75
C TYR A 79 14.19 -27.74 10.76
N LEU A 80 13.60 -27.52 9.58
CA LEU A 80 12.15 -27.45 9.34
C LEU A 80 11.79 -28.40 8.21
N GLY A 81 11.07 -29.48 8.52
CA GLY A 81 10.69 -30.51 7.56
C GLY A 81 9.25 -30.98 7.72
N VAL A 82 8.97 -32.14 7.14
CA VAL A 82 7.64 -32.74 7.06
C VAL A 82 7.65 -34.17 7.61
N ASP A 83 6.48 -34.75 7.85
CA ASP A 83 6.40 -36.17 8.14
C ASP A 83 6.75 -36.98 6.88
N TYR A 84 7.89 -37.65 6.91
CA TYR A 84 8.38 -38.54 5.85
C TYR A 84 8.37 -40.01 6.26
N THR A 85 7.63 -40.37 7.31
CA THR A 85 7.61 -41.73 7.89
C THR A 85 6.25 -42.41 7.77
N ASN A 86 5.16 -41.70 8.06
CA ASN A 86 3.85 -42.33 8.18
C ASN A 86 3.08 -42.33 6.85
N GLN A 87 2.56 -43.50 6.49
CA GLN A 87 1.52 -43.60 5.47
C GLN A 87 0.20 -43.10 6.04
N LEU A 88 -0.57 -42.42 5.20
CA LEU A 88 -1.88 -41.87 5.52
C LEU A 88 -2.93 -42.48 4.59
N ARG A 89 -4.20 -42.35 4.97
CA ARG A 89 -5.32 -42.95 4.22
C ARG A 89 -5.63 -42.22 2.90
N GLY A 90 -5.51 -40.89 2.88
CA GLY A 90 -5.59 -40.09 1.65
C GLY A 90 -6.98 -40.04 0.99
N GLN A 91 -8.06 -40.11 1.75
CA GLN A 91 -9.43 -39.94 1.24
C GLN A 91 -9.93 -38.51 1.38
N PRO A 92 -10.95 -38.10 0.61
CA PRO A 92 -11.60 -36.80 0.80
C PRO A 92 -12.05 -36.61 2.26
N GLY A 93 -11.63 -35.51 2.88
CA GLY A 93 -11.92 -35.18 4.27
C GLY A 93 -10.95 -35.74 5.31
N ASP A 94 -10.00 -36.61 4.93
CA ASP A 94 -8.93 -37.03 5.84
C ASP A 94 -7.96 -35.86 6.12
N PRO A 95 -7.39 -35.78 7.34
CA PRO A 95 -6.34 -34.81 7.65
C PRO A 95 -5.11 -35.06 6.77
N GLY A 96 -4.53 -33.97 6.29
CA GLY A 96 -3.39 -34.02 5.39
C GLY A 96 -2.06 -34.32 6.07
N ARG A 97 -0.99 -34.43 5.26
CA ARG A 97 0.35 -34.74 5.75
C ARG A 97 0.82 -33.73 6.80
N PRO A 98 1.29 -34.16 8.00
CA PRO A 98 1.80 -33.25 9.01
C PRO A 98 2.98 -32.42 8.48
N THR A 99 2.88 -31.10 8.63
CA THR A 99 3.87 -30.13 8.15
C THR A 99 3.86 -28.87 9.01
N LEU A 100 4.60 -27.84 8.59
CA LEU A 100 4.83 -26.60 9.33
C LEU A 100 4.44 -25.36 8.51
N ARG A 101 3.90 -24.36 9.22
CA ARG A 101 3.75 -22.97 8.78
C ARG A 101 4.33 -22.07 9.86
N VAL A 102 5.51 -21.52 9.60
CA VAL A 102 6.35 -20.88 10.63
C VAL A 102 6.60 -19.42 10.28
N GLN A 103 6.06 -18.50 11.07
CA GLN A 103 6.07 -17.07 10.79
C GLN A 103 6.87 -16.30 11.84
N SER A 104 7.68 -15.31 11.45
CA SER A 104 8.39 -14.46 12.41
C SER A 104 7.40 -13.65 13.26
N LYS A 105 7.71 -13.49 14.54
CA LYS A 105 6.90 -12.64 15.44
C LYS A 105 7.01 -11.17 15.08
N THR A 106 8.23 -10.71 14.87
CA THR A 106 8.54 -9.34 14.46
C THR A 106 8.39 -9.18 12.95
N SER A 107 7.89 -8.02 12.53
CA SER A 107 7.93 -7.56 11.15
C SER A 107 9.11 -6.62 10.92
N PHE A 108 9.44 -6.36 9.65
CA PHE A 108 10.43 -5.38 9.25
C PHE A 108 9.91 -4.57 8.06
N LYS A 109 10.37 -3.31 7.97
CA LYS A 109 10.24 -2.48 6.78
C LYS A 109 11.58 -1.80 6.54
N HIS A 110 12.02 -1.83 5.29
CA HIS A 110 13.38 -1.49 4.88
C HIS A 110 14.46 -2.33 5.57
N GLY A 111 15.71 -2.10 5.18
CA GLY A 111 16.87 -2.78 5.71
C GLY A 111 17.36 -3.88 4.78
N LEU A 112 18.11 -4.81 5.34
CA LEU A 112 18.68 -5.94 4.62
C LEU A 112 18.43 -7.22 5.42
N VAL A 113 17.89 -8.23 4.77
CA VAL A 113 17.67 -9.57 5.34
C VAL A 113 18.55 -10.55 4.58
N ILE A 114 19.48 -11.23 5.27
CA ILE A 114 20.31 -12.29 4.67
C ILE A 114 19.94 -13.62 5.31
N THR A 115 19.44 -14.56 4.52
CA THR A 115 19.14 -15.92 4.95
C THR A 115 20.16 -16.89 4.36
N ARG A 116 20.77 -17.71 5.22
CA ARG A 116 21.76 -18.72 4.81
C ARG A 116 21.24 -20.12 5.08
N PHE A 117 21.12 -20.90 4.02
CA PHE A 117 20.70 -22.28 4.06
C PHE A 117 21.89 -23.22 3.90
N SER A 118 21.83 -24.38 4.54
CA SER A 118 22.74 -25.52 4.29
C SER A 118 22.03 -26.68 3.60
N HIS A 119 20.70 -26.64 3.50
CA HIS A 119 19.87 -27.54 2.71
C HIS A 119 18.58 -26.83 2.31
N LEU A 120 18.13 -27.06 1.08
CA LEU A 120 16.86 -26.56 0.55
C LEU A 120 15.96 -27.73 0.15
N PRO A 121 14.62 -27.61 0.24
CA PRO A 121 13.70 -28.70 -0.05
C PRO A 121 13.89 -29.23 -1.47
N LYS A 122 14.13 -30.53 -1.60
CA LYS A 122 14.24 -31.21 -2.90
C LYS A 122 12.91 -31.12 -3.66
N PRO A 123 12.91 -30.80 -4.97
CA PRO A 123 11.69 -30.83 -5.79
C PRO A 123 11.13 -32.25 -5.84
N VAL A 124 9.84 -32.38 -5.55
CA VAL A 124 9.11 -33.65 -5.45
C VAL A 124 7.69 -33.47 -5.97
N CYS A 125 7.15 -34.50 -6.64
CA CYS A 125 5.76 -34.48 -7.05
C CYS A 125 4.83 -34.25 -5.84
N GLY A 126 3.88 -33.33 -6.01
CA GLY A 126 2.97 -32.88 -4.97
C GLY A 126 3.52 -31.88 -3.96
N GLY A 127 4.84 -31.67 -3.88
CA GLY A 127 5.43 -30.68 -2.97
C GLY A 127 5.34 -29.24 -3.50
N TRP A 128 5.22 -28.28 -2.58
CA TRP A 128 5.22 -26.83 -2.85
C TRP A 128 5.95 -26.06 -1.73
N PRO A 129 7.29 -26.06 -1.69
CA PRO A 129 8.03 -25.39 -0.63
C PRO A 129 7.98 -23.87 -0.78
N GLY A 130 7.89 -23.16 0.35
CA GLY A 130 7.85 -21.70 0.40
C GLY A 130 8.79 -21.11 1.46
N PHE A 131 9.62 -20.15 1.05
CA PHE A 131 10.20 -19.14 1.94
C PHE A 131 9.87 -17.77 1.36
N TRP A 132 9.13 -16.97 2.13
CA TRP A 132 8.49 -15.76 1.61
C TRP A 132 8.30 -14.72 2.71
N THR A 133 7.90 -13.53 2.31
CA THR A 133 7.50 -12.46 3.22
C THR A 133 6.08 -12.03 2.98
N VAL A 134 5.32 -11.80 4.06
CA VAL A 134 3.92 -11.39 4.00
C VAL A 134 3.68 -10.11 4.79
N GLY A 135 2.94 -9.17 4.21
CA GLY A 135 2.64 -7.89 4.82
C GLY A 135 1.72 -7.98 6.03
N THR A 136 1.97 -7.14 7.04
CA THR A 136 1.03 -6.93 8.14
C THR A 136 -0.18 -6.16 7.59
N GLY A 137 -1.31 -6.85 7.43
CA GLY A 137 -2.53 -6.28 6.89
C GLY A 137 -3.30 -7.26 6.02
N ASN A 138 -4.20 -6.74 5.20
CA ASN A 138 -5.01 -7.56 4.30
C ASN A 138 -4.20 -7.88 3.03
N TRP A 139 -3.96 -9.17 2.79
CA TRP A 139 -3.45 -9.65 1.51
C TRP A 139 -4.49 -9.45 0.40
N PRO A 140 -4.11 -9.12 -0.86
CA PRO A 140 -2.75 -8.81 -1.33
C PRO A 140 -2.37 -7.33 -1.16
N LYS A 141 -3.25 -6.49 -0.58
CA LYS A 141 -3.02 -5.04 -0.44
C LYS A 141 -1.82 -4.69 0.45
N ALA A 142 -1.45 -5.58 1.36
CA ALA A 142 -0.27 -5.44 2.21
C ALA A 142 1.04 -5.90 1.55
N GLY A 143 0.96 -6.49 0.35
CA GLY A 143 2.10 -7.02 -0.40
C GLY A 143 2.62 -8.36 0.12
N GLU A 144 3.23 -9.12 -0.78
CA GLU A 144 3.88 -10.41 -0.54
C GLU A 144 5.08 -10.57 -1.50
N ILE A 145 6.15 -11.19 -1.01
CA ILE A 145 7.39 -11.44 -1.76
C ILE A 145 7.82 -12.88 -1.53
N ASP A 146 7.66 -13.72 -2.54
CA ASP A 146 8.05 -15.13 -2.52
C ASP A 146 9.50 -15.26 -2.93
N LEU A 147 10.39 -15.45 -1.95
CA LEU A 147 11.83 -15.52 -2.16
C LEU A 147 12.26 -16.89 -2.70
N TYR A 148 11.63 -17.95 -2.21
CA TYR A 148 11.86 -19.32 -2.66
C TYR A 148 10.51 -20.01 -2.81
N GLU A 149 10.09 -20.27 -4.05
CA GLU A 149 8.82 -20.90 -4.35
C GLU A 149 8.84 -21.65 -5.68
N GLY A 150 8.01 -22.68 -5.76
CA GLY A 150 7.81 -23.53 -6.90
C GLY A 150 7.08 -24.80 -6.47
N TRP A 151 6.70 -25.64 -7.42
CA TRP A 151 5.99 -26.88 -7.10
C TRP A 151 6.45 -28.03 -8.00
N HIS A 152 6.09 -29.24 -7.57
CA HIS A 152 6.43 -30.46 -8.29
C HIS A 152 7.94 -30.58 -8.54
N LEU A 153 8.31 -30.78 -9.80
CA LEU A 153 9.67 -30.97 -10.26
C LEU A 153 10.15 -29.74 -11.05
N ALA A 154 9.62 -28.55 -10.74
CA ALA A 154 10.09 -27.30 -11.30
C ALA A 154 11.64 -27.29 -11.27
N PRO A 155 12.31 -26.88 -12.36
CA PRO A 155 13.76 -27.01 -12.45
C PRO A 155 14.52 -25.86 -11.78
N ALA A 156 13.83 -24.77 -11.45
CA ALA A 156 14.42 -23.56 -10.91
C ALA A 156 13.44 -22.88 -9.94
N ASN A 157 13.99 -22.01 -9.10
CA ASN A 157 13.23 -21.18 -8.19
C ASN A 157 12.43 -20.15 -8.97
N LYS A 158 11.19 -19.91 -8.57
CA LYS A 158 10.33 -18.87 -9.12
C LYS A 158 10.08 -17.84 -8.04
N VAL A 159 10.81 -16.74 -8.10
CA VAL A 159 10.55 -15.59 -7.25
C VAL A 159 9.26 -14.95 -7.73
N ALA A 160 8.28 -14.79 -6.85
CA ALA A 160 7.00 -14.18 -7.15
C ALA A 160 6.76 -12.96 -6.25
N ILE A 161 5.97 -12.01 -6.75
CA ILE A 161 5.60 -10.81 -6.01
C ILE A 161 4.13 -10.53 -6.29
N HIS A 162 3.37 -10.37 -5.21
CA HIS A 162 1.94 -10.11 -5.23
C HIS A 162 1.66 -8.79 -4.52
N VAL A 163 0.96 -7.88 -5.19
CA VAL A 163 0.54 -6.60 -4.62
C VAL A 163 -0.95 -6.33 -4.88
N GLY A 164 -1.48 -5.31 -4.21
CA GLY A 164 -2.86 -4.86 -4.40
C GLY A 164 -3.13 -4.31 -5.80
N PRO A 165 -4.41 -4.01 -6.11
CA PRO A 165 -4.79 -3.52 -7.42
C PRO A 165 -4.11 -2.20 -7.75
N SER A 166 -3.78 -2.00 -9.02
CA SER A 166 -3.08 -0.80 -9.49
C SER A 166 -3.85 0.51 -9.24
N SER A 167 -5.18 0.43 -9.10
CA SER A 167 -6.03 1.56 -8.67
C SER A 167 -5.78 2.02 -7.23
N ALA A 168 -5.19 1.17 -6.38
CA ALA A 168 -4.89 1.47 -4.98
C ALA A 168 -3.42 1.84 -4.74
N ILE A 169 -2.49 1.17 -5.43
CA ILE A 169 -1.04 1.31 -5.16
C ILE A 169 -0.25 1.93 -6.32
N GLY A 170 -0.90 2.17 -7.46
CA GLY A 170 -0.22 2.56 -8.70
C GLY A 170 0.29 1.35 -9.49
N GLN A 171 1.04 1.61 -10.56
CA GLN A 171 1.68 0.55 -11.34
C GLN A 171 2.77 -0.13 -10.50
N CYS A 172 2.81 -1.46 -10.56
CA CYS A 172 3.92 -2.27 -10.03
C CYS A 172 4.29 -3.38 -11.01
N VAL A 173 5.45 -3.27 -11.65
CA VAL A 173 5.92 -4.22 -12.68
C VAL A 173 7.40 -4.56 -12.52
N LEU A 174 7.77 -5.79 -12.90
CA LEU A 174 9.16 -6.23 -13.04
C LEU A 174 9.76 -5.76 -14.37
N GLU A 175 10.96 -5.20 -14.30
CA GLU A 175 11.72 -4.79 -15.47
C GLU A 175 12.88 -5.77 -15.74
N GLN A 176 12.86 -6.44 -16.89
CA GLN A 176 13.91 -7.40 -17.25
C GLN A 176 15.32 -6.77 -17.28
N SER A 177 15.42 -5.48 -17.64
CA SER A 177 16.69 -4.74 -17.66
C SER A 177 17.30 -4.56 -16.26
N ALA A 178 16.50 -4.54 -15.20
CA ALA A 178 16.94 -4.32 -13.82
C ALA A 178 17.54 -5.57 -13.16
N GLN A 179 17.26 -6.76 -13.69
CA GLN A 179 17.53 -8.02 -12.98
C GLN A 179 18.23 -9.10 -13.83
N THR A 180 18.71 -10.17 -13.21
CA THR A 180 19.33 -11.31 -13.94
C THR A 180 18.38 -12.47 -14.17
N ALA A 181 17.40 -12.71 -13.29
CA ALA A 181 16.38 -13.74 -13.48
C ALA A 181 15.46 -13.39 -14.66
N GLN A 182 15.00 -14.41 -15.37
CA GLN A 182 14.11 -14.22 -16.51
C GLN A 182 12.70 -13.90 -16.01
N VAL A 183 12.14 -12.76 -16.41
CA VAL A 183 10.73 -12.42 -16.15
C VAL A 183 9.85 -13.40 -16.92
N LEU A 184 8.98 -14.10 -16.19
CA LEU A 184 7.93 -14.96 -16.76
C LEU A 184 6.62 -14.16 -16.91
N THR A 185 6.24 -13.43 -15.85
CA THR A 185 5.08 -12.53 -15.84
C THR A 185 5.47 -11.19 -15.23
N GLY A 186 5.03 -10.10 -15.85
CA GLY A 186 5.56 -8.76 -15.56
C GLY A 186 4.76 -7.96 -14.54
N ASN A 187 3.44 -8.19 -14.40
CA ASN A 187 2.57 -7.34 -13.60
C ASN A 187 2.35 -7.93 -12.21
N CYS A 188 2.72 -7.19 -11.16
CA CYS A 188 2.65 -7.70 -9.80
C CYS A 188 1.26 -7.56 -9.16
N ASP A 189 0.34 -6.82 -9.81
CA ASP A 189 -1.06 -6.71 -9.40
C ASP A 189 -1.70 -8.11 -9.42
N ASN A 190 -2.13 -8.56 -8.24
CA ASN A 190 -2.67 -9.89 -8.06
C ASN A 190 -4.03 -10.10 -8.77
N ASP A 191 -4.75 -9.03 -9.08
CA ASP A 191 -6.01 -9.08 -9.85
C ASP A 191 -5.79 -8.95 -11.37
N PHE A 192 -4.57 -8.71 -11.84
CA PHE A 192 -4.28 -8.60 -13.26
C PHE A 192 -4.28 -9.95 -13.97
N GLU A 193 -4.92 -9.98 -15.13
CA GLU A 193 -4.85 -11.09 -16.09
C GLU A 193 -4.95 -10.54 -17.52
N ASP A 194 -4.26 -11.20 -18.46
CA ASP A 194 -4.39 -10.92 -19.90
C ASP A 194 -4.94 -12.12 -20.69
N GLY A 195 -5.18 -13.25 -20.01
CA GLY A 195 -5.69 -14.49 -20.59
C GLY A 195 -4.71 -15.19 -21.53
N VAL A 196 -3.46 -14.73 -21.62
CA VAL A 196 -2.46 -15.24 -22.56
C VAL A 196 -1.12 -15.52 -21.87
N HIS A 197 -0.55 -14.53 -21.18
CA HIS A 197 0.77 -14.59 -20.56
C HIS A 197 0.69 -14.60 -19.03
N GLN A 198 -0.34 -13.99 -18.44
CA GLN A 198 -0.52 -13.92 -16.99
C GLN A 198 -1.98 -14.18 -16.61
N TRP A 199 -2.15 -15.05 -15.62
CA TRP A 199 -3.45 -15.41 -15.06
C TRP A 199 -3.72 -14.65 -13.76
N LYS A 200 -5.00 -14.53 -13.42
CA LYS A 200 -5.42 -13.93 -12.16
C LYS A 200 -4.79 -14.67 -10.97
N ASN A 201 -4.38 -13.93 -9.95
CA ASN A 201 -3.64 -14.38 -8.76
C ASN A 201 -2.22 -14.89 -9.00
N GLN A 202 -1.67 -14.75 -10.21
CA GLN A 202 -0.30 -15.21 -10.48
C GLN A 202 0.78 -14.24 -10.00
N GLY A 203 0.45 -12.95 -9.87
CA GLY A 203 1.44 -11.91 -9.63
C GLY A 203 2.50 -11.84 -10.75
N CYS A 204 3.58 -11.12 -10.47
CA CYS A 204 4.74 -11.07 -11.35
C CYS A 204 5.76 -12.11 -10.88
N GLN A 205 6.35 -12.84 -11.82
CA GLN A 205 7.23 -13.97 -11.55
C GLN A 205 8.53 -13.85 -12.34
N ALA A 206 9.63 -14.26 -11.71
CA ALA A 206 10.93 -14.41 -12.35
C ALA A 206 11.57 -15.76 -12.02
N GLU A 207 12.19 -16.40 -13.02
CA GLU A 207 12.80 -17.74 -12.89
C GLU A 207 14.34 -17.65 -12.77
N GLU A 208 14.88 -18.19 -11.68
CA GLU A 208 16.32 -18.18 -11.37
C GLU A 208 17.07 -19.38 -11.99
N VAL A 209 17.15 -19.40 -13.32
CA VAL A 209 17.80 -20.50 -14.07
C VAL A 209 19.34 -20.51 -13.99
N GLN A 210 19.96 -19.38 -13.65
CA GLN A 210 21.42 -19.24 -13.52
C GLN A 210 21.78 -18.90 -12.08
N ASN A 211 22.76 -19.61 -11.52
CA ASN A 211 23.19 -19.44 -10.12
C ASN A 211 22.02 -19.48 -9.11
N GLY A 212 20.96 -20.22 -9.43
CA GLY A 212 19.84 -20.48 -8.52
C GLY A 212 20.22 -21.48 -7.42
N ILE A 213 19.38 -21.54 -6.39
CA ILE A 213 19.59 -22.41 -5.21
C ILE A 213 18.52 -23.51 -5.08
N TRP A 214 17.60 -23.59 -6.04
CA TRP A 214 16.45 -24.49 -6.03
C TRP A 214 16.85 -25.96 -5.82
N GLY A 215 16.32 -26.58 -4.77
CA GLY A 215 16.57 -27.98 -4.44
C GLY A 215 18.00 -28.32 -4.02
N SER A 216 18.84 -27.31 -3.75
CA SER A 216 20.25 -27.53 -3.45
C SER A 216 20.45 -28.24 -2.11
N SER A 217 21.03 -29.44 -2.16
CA SER A 217 21.45 -30.19 -0.96
C SER A 217 22.66 -29.59 -0.25
N GLN A 218 23.34 -28.62 -0.87
CA GLN A 218 24.40 -27.82 -0.26
C GLN A 218 23.86 -26.52 0.34
N GLY A 219 22.56 -26.22 0.16
CA GLY A 219 21.95 -24.96 0.54
C GLY A 219 22.30 -23.82 -0.41
N GLY A 220 22.28 -22.61 0.11
CA GLY A 220 22.38 -21.37 -0.66
C GLY A 220 22.21 -20.14 0.21
N ILE A 221 22.40 -18.96 -0.38
CA ILE A 221 22.25 -17.67 0.31
C ILE A 221 21.27 -16.81 -0.47
N GLN A 222 20.30 -16.24 0.23
CA GLN A 222 19.43 -15.21 -0.30
C GLN A 222 19.57 -13.92 0.52
N ALA A 223 19.53 -12.78 -0.15
CA ALA A 223 19.46 -11.48 0.49
C ALA A 223 18.35 -10.61 -0.11
N LEU A 224 17.48 -10.06 0.75
CA LEU A 224 16.48 -9.05 0.41
C LEU A 224 16.97 -7.71 0.92
N GLU A 225 17.30 -6.79 0.01
CA GLU A 225 17.68 -5.40 0.30
C GLU A 225 16.49 -4.49 -0.03
N TRP A 226 15.94 -3.82 0.98
CA TRP A 226 14.75 -2.97 0.84
C TRP A 226 15.03 -1.54 1.32
N THR A 227 14.78 -0.58 0.45
CA THR A 227 14.86 0.86 0.71
C THR A 227 13.60 1.57 0.22
N SER A 228 13.52 2.89 0.39
CA SER A 228 12.44 3.71 -0.19
C SER A 228 12.41 3.75 -1.72
N ASP A 229 13.48 3.30 -2.38
CA ASP A 229 13.70 3.45 -3.82
C ASP A 229 13.64 2.11 -4.56
N TYR A 230 13.80 1.00 -3.86
CA TYR A 230 13.86 -0.33 -4.47
C TYR A 230 13.67 -1.46 -3.45
N ILE A 231 13.30 -2.62 -3.98
CA ILE A 231 13.52 -3.93 -3.37
C ILE A 231 14.41 -4.72 -4.32
N LYS A 232 15.51 -5.28 -3.80
CA LYS A 232 16.39 -6.18 -4.55
C LYS A 232 16.48 -7.52 -3.85
N ILE A 233 16.42 -8.58 -4.64
CA ILE A 233 16.62 -9.96 -4.20
C ILE A 233 17.89 -10.47 -4.86
N TYR A 234 18.82 -10.93 -4.04
CA TYR A 234 20.05 -11.58 -4.47
C TYR A 234 20.00 -13.05 -4.07
N THR A 235 20.48 -13.91 -4.97
CA THR A 235 20.56 -15.35 -4.76
C THR A 235 21.94 -15.84 -5.17
N TRP A 236 22.58 -16.62 -4.32
CA TRP A 236 23.88 -17.20 -4.59
C TRP A 236 23.96 -18.66 -4.12
N PRO A 237 24.50 -19.57 -4.96
CA PRO A 237 24.93 -20.86 -4.47
C PRO A 237 26.12 -20.68 -3.51
N ILE A 238 26.34 -21.68 -2.65
CA ILE A 238 27.45 -21.65 -1.71
C ILE A 238 28.78 -21.50 -2.47
N GLY A 239 29.60 -20.53 -2.04
CA GLY A 239 30.88 -20.19 -2.67
C GLY A 239 30.82 -19.07 -3.73
N ALA A 240 29.63 -18.69 -4.22
CA ALA A 240 29.47 -17.61 -5.19
C ALA A 240 29.10 -16.25 -4.59
N ALA A 241 28.68 -16.23 -3.31
CA ALA A 241 28.32 -14.98 -2.64
C ALA A 241 29.54 -14.06 -2.44
N PRO A 242 29.33 -12.72 -2.43
CA PRO A 242 30.38 -11.75 -2.11
C PRO A 242 31.07 -12.03 -0.78
N LYS A 243 32.37 -11.72 -0.68
CA LYS A 243 33.19 -12.05 0.51
C LYS A 243 32.66 -11.42 1.81
N ASN A 244 31.99 -10.27 1.72
CA ASN A 244 31.45 -9.54 2.87
C ASN A 244 30.06 -10.01 3.32
N ILE A 245 29.49 -11.07 2.73
CA ILE A 245 28.15 -11.56 3.07
C ILE A 245 28.03 -12.04 4.53
N ALA A 246 29.16 -12.44 5.14
CA ALA A 246 29.24 -12.88 6.52
C ALA A 246 29.54 -11.73 7.50
N ASP A 247 29.85 -10.53 7.02
CA ASP A 247 30.24 -9.41 7.87
C ASP A 247 29.05 -8.89 8.68
N GLU A 248 29.31 -8.24 9.81
CA GLU A 248 28.28 -7.51 10.57
C GLU A 248 27.92 -6.16 9.94
N LYS A 249 28.74 -5.70 8.99
CA LYS A 249 28.56 -4.45 8.24
C LYS A 249 28.75 -4.68 6.74
N PRO A 250 27.86 -5.44 6.09
CA PRO A 250 28.00 -5.71 4.67
C PRO A 250 27.84 -4.42 3.84
N ASP A 251 28.56 -4.39 2.73
CA ASP A 251 28.48 -3.36 1.69
C ASP A 251 27.88 -3.98 0.43
N THR A 252 26.67 -3.56 0.10
CA THR A 252 25.88 -4.10 -1.01
C THR A 252 26.31 -3.54 -2.37
N SER A 253 27.11 -2.46 -2.40
CA SER A 253 27.55 -1.83 -3.65
C SER A 253 28.42 -2.75 -4.53
N SER A 254 29.07 -3.73 -3.89
CA SER A 254 29.94 -4.72 -4.53
C SER A 254 29.21 -5.99 -4.99
N TRP A 255 27.91 -6.14 -4.70
CA TRP A 255 27.17 -7.38 -4.92
C TRP A 255 26.71 -7.59 -6.37
N GLY A 256 26.84 -6.55 -7.20
CA GLY A 256 26.48 -6.59 -8.61
C GLY A 256 24.97 -6.50 -8.85
N LYS A 257 24.55 -7.04 -10.01
CA LYS A 257 23.15 -7.00 -10.44
C LYS A 257 22.31 -8.00 -9.64
N PRO A 258 21.15 -7.60 -9.09
CA PRO A 258 20.29 -8.50 -8.32
C PRO A 258 19.62 -9.55 -9.22
N SER A 259 19.19 -10.65 -8.59
CA SER A 259 18.41 -11.70 -9.22
C SER A 259 17.04 -11.19 -9.66
N VAL A 260 16.35 -10.47 -8.77
CA VAL A 260 15.08 -9.79 -9.01
C VAL A 260 15.13 -8.38 -8.43
N GLN A 261 14.53 -7.40 -9.10
CA GLN A 261 14.49 -6.02 -8.62
C GLN A 261 13.19 -5.30 -8.96
N LEU A 262 12.61 -4.68 -7.93
CA LEU A 262 11.62 -3.62 -8.06
C LEU A 262 12.30 -2.27 -7.93
N GLN A 263 11.96 -1.33 -8.80
CA GLN A 263 12.42 0.06 -8.73
C GLN A 263 11.23 0.97 -8.53
N LYS A 264 11.41 2.05 -7.75
CA LYS A 264 10.35 3.02 -7.45
C LYS A 264 9.63 3.56 -8.69
N SER A 265 10.35 3.72 -9.79
CA SER A 265 9.80 4.21 -11.07
C SER A 265 8.79 3.24 -11.70
N SER A 266 8.91 1.94 -11.43
CA SER A 266 8.06 0.88 -12.00
C SER A 266 7.13 0.24 -10.97
N CYS A 267 7.42 0.44 -9.69
CA CYS A 267 6.65 -0.01 -8.53
C CYS A 267 6.99 0.84 -7.31
N ASP A 268 6.06 1.68 -6.83
CA ASP A 268 6.29 2.42 -5.58
C ASP A 268 6.20 1.46 -4.38
N THR A 269 7.37 1.00 -3.92
CA THR A 269 7.47 0.01 -2.84
C THR A 269 6.95 0.53 -1.50
N GLU A 270 6.80 1.84 -1.34
CA GLU A 270 6.24 2.43 -0.11
C GLU A 270 4.73 2.27 -0.01
N THR A 271 4.03 2.25 -1.14
CA THR A 271 2.58 2.06 -1.21
C THR A 271 2.22 0.59 -1.40
N ALA A 272 3.06 -0.16 -2.12
CA ALA A 272 2.81 -1.55 -2.47
C ALA A 272 3.00 -2.53 -1.30
N PHE A 273 3.85 -2.21 -0.33
CA PHE A 273 4.19 -3.12 0.79
C PHE A 273 4.07 -2.42 2.14
N SER A 274 3.38 -3.07 3.09
CA SER A 274 3.46 -2.75 4.52
C SER A 274 4.61 -3.51 5.19
N ASP A 275 4.81 -3.35 6.49
CA ASP A 275 5.83 -4.13 7.23
C ASP A 275 5.65 -5.63 6.97
N GLN A 276 6.73 -6.33 6.63
CA GLN A 276 6.69 -7.72 6.21
C GLN A 276 7.13 -8.66 7.34
N LYS A 277 6.55 -9.85 7.40
CA LYS A 277 6.97 -10.96 8.28
C LYS A 277 7.54 -12.10 7.44
N LEU A 278 8.59 -12.74 7.93
CA LEU A 278 9.19 -13.91 7.28
C LEU A 278 8.32 -15.14 7.52
N LEU A 279 8.17 -15.99 6.51
CA LEU A 279 7.32 -17.17 6.57
C LEU A 279 7.97 -18.36 5.86
N PHE A 280 7.93 -19.53 6.50
CA PHE A 280 8.37 -20.81 5.94
C PHE A 280 7.18 -21.78 5.90
N THR A 281 6.97 -22.41 4.76
CA THR A 281 5.89 -23.36 4.53
C THR A 281 6.38 -24.56 3.70
N LEU A 282 5.86 -25.74 4.00
CA LEU A 282 6.11 -26.97 3.23
C LEU A 282 4.79 -27.69 2.89
N PRO A 283 3.86 -27.05 2.15
CA PRO A 283 2.60 -27.65 1.78
C PRO A 283 2.73 -28.76 0.74
N PHE A 284 1.66 -29.55 0.64
CA PHE A 284 1.48 -30.57 -0.37
C PHE A 284 0.13 -30.42 -1.07
N CYS A 285 0.09 -30.70 -2.37
CA CYS A 285 -1.10 -30.62 -3.20
C CYS A 285 -1.71 -29.21 -3.19
N GLY A 286 -3.03 -29.07 -3.05
CA GLY A 286 -3.71 -27.78 -3.14
C GLY A 286 -3.84 -27.27 -4.57
N ASN A 287 -3.98 -25.96 -4.73
CA ASN A 287 -4.05 -25.33 -6.04
C ASN A 287 -2.86 -24.37 -6.19
N PRO A 288 -1.95 -24.56 -7.16
CA PRO A 288 -2.02 -25.49 -8.30
C PRO A 288 -1.67 -26.98 -8.09
N PRO A 289 -0.74 -27.43 -7.20
CA PRO A 289 -0.08 -28.74 -7.35
C PRO A 289 -1.03 -29.97 -7.30
N GLY A 290 -2.12 -29.86 -6.56
CA GLY A 290 -3.10 -30.93 -6.41
C GLY A 290 -4.20 -30.96 -7.46
N ASN A 291 -4.32 -29.93 -8.30
CA ASN A 291 -5.33 -29.87 -9.34
C ASN A 291 -5.01 -30.84 -10.49
N ASP A 292 -6.05 -31.47 -11.06
CA ASP A 292 -5.91 -32.46 -12.15
C ASP A 292 -5.09 -31.94 -13.33
N GLN A 293 -5.24 -30.66 -13.69
CA GLN A 293 -4.46 -30.04 -14.77
C GLN A 293 -2.96 -30.11 -14.48
N PHE A 294 -2.52 -29.75 -13.27
CA PHE A 294 -1.12 -29.73 -12.89
C PHE A 294 -0.56 -31.12 -12.54
N TRP A 295 -1.41 -32.01 -12.02
CA TRP A 295 -1.00 -33.37 -11.67
C TRP A 295 -0.88 -34.30 -12.88
N SER A 296 -1.85 -34.25 -13.78
CA SER A 296 -2.04 -35.27 -14.84
C SER A 296 -1.84 -34.76 -16.27
N SER A 297 -2.04 -33.46 -16.52
CA SER A 297 -2.06 -32.91 -17.88
C SER A 297 -0.84 -32.05 -18.23
N LEU A 298 -0.31 -31.30 -17.27
CA LEU A 298 0.89 -30.48 -17.44
C LEU A 298 2.14 -31.22 -16.97
N ALA A 299 3.26 -30.90 -17.62
CA ALA A 299 4.56 -31.45 -17.27
C ALA A 299 4.93 -31.09 -15.82
N ALA A 300 5.48 -32.06 -15.07
CA ALA A 300 5.85 -31.86 -13.67
C ALA A 300 6.95 -30.81 -13.48
N ASP A 301 7.76 -30.58 -14.51
CA ASP A 301 8.79 -29.53 -14.56
C ASP A 301 8.25 -28.16 -15.04
N GLY A 302 6.96 -28.10 -15.40
CA GLY A 302 6.34 -26.92 -16.00
C GLY A 302 6.85 -26.58 -17.40
N LYS A 303 7.58 -27.48 -18.05
CA LYS A 303 8.17 -27.29 -19.39
C LYS A 303 7.67 -28.37 -20.34
N SER A 304 8.41 -29.46 -20.51
CA SER A 304 8.11 -30.50 -21.51
C SER A 304 8.33 -31.91 -21.00
N GLY A 305 8.60 -32.08 -19.70
CA GLY A 305 8.77 -33.39 -19.09
C GLY A 305 7.46 -34.19 -18.93
N PRO A 306 7.54 -35.40 -18.37
CA PRO A 306 6.35 -36.18 -18.02
C PRO A 306 5.55 -35.52 -16.89
N THR A 307 4.25 -35.84 -16.80
CA THR A 307 3.38 -35.36 -15.72
C THR A 307 3.67 -36.10 -14.41
N CYS A 308 3.29 -35.52 -13.26
CA CYS A 308 3.48 -36.21 -11.98
C CYS A 308 2.71 -37.53 -11.90
N GLN A 309 1.52 -37.60 -12.50
CA GLN A 309 0.79 -38.86 -12.64
C GLN A 309 1.59 -39.91 -13.40
N SER A 310 2.21 -39.55 -14.53
CA SER A 310 3.02 -40.49 -15.31
C SER A 310 4.29 -40.93 -14.59
N ILE A 311 4.91 -40.04 -13.81
CA ILE A 311 6.15 -40.33 -13.07
C ILE A 311 5.88 -41.26 -11.89
N THR A 312 4.81 -40.98 -11.15
CA THR A 312 4.52 -41.64 -9.88
C THR A 312 3.60 -42.86 -10.03
N GLY A 313 2.82 -42.92 -11.12
CA GLY A 313 1.75 -43.90 -11.31
C GLY A 313 0.52 -43.69 -10.43
N ALA A 314 0.51 -42.64 -9.59
CA ALA A 314 -0.56 -42.40 -8.64
C ALA A 314 -1.72 -41.61 -9.27
N PRO A 315 -2.98 -42.00 -9.00
CA PRO A 315 -4.15 -41.41 -9.65
C PRO A 315 -4.36 -39.93 -9.30
N SER A 316 -3.91 -39.48 -8.13
CA SER A 316 -4.01 -38.09 -7.68
C SER A 316 -2.82 -37.69 -6.80
N CYS A 317 -2.62 -36.38 -6.63
CA CYS A 317 -1.59 -35.85 -5.73
C CYS A 317 -1.77 -36.36 -4.30
N VAL A 318 -3.00 -36.35 -3.78
CA VAL A 318 -3.30 -36.80 -2.42
C VAL A 318 -2.98 -38.28 -2.24
N ASP A 319 -3.29 -39.13 -3.23
CA ASP A 319 -2.97 -40.56 -3.17
C ASP A 319 -1.45 -40.79 -3.07
N TYR A 320 -0.67 -40.08 -3.90
CA TYR A 320 0.79 -40.15 -3.88
C TYR A 320 1.36 -39.67 -2.55
N VAL A 321 0.96 -38.46 -2.12
CA VAL A 321 1.46 -37.84 -0.89
C VAL A 321 1.08 -38.66 0.33
N ALA A 322 -0.10 -39.27 0.37
CA ALA A 322 -0.52 -40.10 1.50
C ALA A 322 0.30 -41.39 1.64
N LYS A 323 0.58 -42.07 0.53
CA LYS A 323 1.13 -43.45 0.53
C LYS A 323 2.65 -43.54 0.40
N ASN A 324 3.33 -42.45 0.03
CA ASN A 324 4.76 -42.45 -0.28
C ASN A 324 5.56 -41.51 0.64
N PRO A 325 5.46 -41.63 1.97
CA PRO A 325 6.09 -40.69 2.90
C PRO A 325 7.61 -40.57 2.72
N GLN A 326 8.29 -41.68 2.37
CA GLN A 326 9.74 -41.72 2.22
C GLN A 326 10.28 -40.80 1.12
N GLU A 327 9.47 -40.45 0.12
CA GLU A 327 9.86 -39.56 -0.98
C GLU A 327 10.11 -38.12 -0.50
N PHE A 328 9.58 -37.77 0.68
CA PHE A 328 9.66 -36.44 1.26
C PHE A 328 10.79 -36.28 2.30
N LYS A 329 11.68 -37.28 2.42
CA LYS A 329 12.79 -37.25 3.38
C LYS A 329 13.72 -36.04 3.18
N ASP A 330 13.95 -35.67 1.92
CA ASP A 330 14.80 -34.53 1.55
C ASP A 330 13.97 -33.24 1.28
N PHE A 331 12.70 -33.23 1.68
CA PHE A 331 11.80 -32.07 1.55
C PHE A 331 11.81 -31.22 2.84
N TYR A 332 12.93 -30.54 3.09
CA TYR A 332 13.13 -29.73 4.30
C TYR A 332 14.08 -28.55 4.08
N PHE A 333 13.91 -27.52 4.90
CA PHE A 333 14.86 -26.42 5.05
C PHE A 333 15.83 -26.74 6.20
N GLN A 334 17.13 -26.58 5.94
CA GLN A 334 18.16 -26.47 6.98
C GLN A 334 18.73 -25.05 6.93
N ILE A 335 18.47 -24.27 7.98
CA ILE A 335 18.79 -22.85 8.04
C ILE A 335 19.92 -22.65 9.05
N LYS A 336 21.01 -22.07 8.56
CA LYS A 336 22.15 -21.69 9.39
C LYS A 336 21.79 -20.50 10.26
N ASP A 337 21.33 -19.43 9.62
CA ASP A 337 20.84 -18.22 10.28
C ASP A 337 20.05 -17.32 9.32
N ILE A 338 19.26 -16.42 9.90
CA ILE A 338 18.63 -15.28 9.23
C ILE A 338 19.11 -14.01 9.92
N ARG A 339 19.75 -13.12 9.20
CA ARG A 339 20.38 -11.90 9.72
C ARG A 339 19.64 -10.67 9.21
N ILE A 340 19.12 -9.88 10.14
CA ILE A 340 18.43 -8.62 9.88
C ILE A 340 19.42 -7.49 10.13
N PHE A 341 19.60 -6.63 9.15
CA PHE A 341 20.45 -5.46 9.20
C PHE A 341 19.61 -4.21 8.99
N GLN A 342 19.96 -3.17 9.70
CA GLN A 342 19.46 -1.83 9.45
C GLN A 342 20.49 -1.09 8.62
N GLU A 343 20.02 -0.23 7.72
CA GLU A 343 20.93 0.69 7.03
C GLU A 343 21.64 1.52 8.09
N ALA A 344 22.98 1.49 8.06
CA ALA A 344 23.80 2.34 8.89
C ALA A 344 23.63 3.77 8.37
N THR A 345 22.65 4.46 8.94
CA THR A 345 22.40 5.87 8.71
C THR A 345 23.67 6.64 9.04
N GLN A 346 24.27 7.31 8.06
CA GLN A 346 25.16 8.42 8.39
C GLN A 346 24.28 9.42 9.15
N ASN A 347 24.60 9.67 10.42
CA ASN A 347 23.88 10.67 11.18
C ASN A 347 23.85 11.95 10.35
N LYS A 348 22.65 12.39 9.97
CA LYS A 348 22.43 13.51 9.08
C LYS A 348 21.51 14.50 9.77
N LEU A 349 21.83 15.77 9.59
CA LEU A 349 20.97 16.88 9.95
C LEU A 349 21.00 17.86 8.79
N SER A 350 19.85 18.13 8.19
CA SER A 350 19.69 19.09 7.11
C SER A 350 18.58 20.07 7.45
N LEU A 351 18.84 21.35 7.20
CA LEU A 351 17.81 22.38 7.26
C LEU A 351 17.05 22.39 5.94
N ASP A 352 15.73 22.26 5.99
CA ASP A 352 14.88 22.50 4.83
C ASP A 352 14.83 24.00 4.52
N GLY A 353 15.57 24.42 3.48
CA GLY A 353 15.64 25.81 3.04
C GLY A 353 14.37 26.33 2.35
N ASN A 354 13.40 25.46 2.06
CA ASN A 354 12.10 25.83 1.49
C ASN A 354 11.02 25.97 2.56
N SER A 355 11.31 25.58 3.82
CA SER A 355 10.40 25.72 4.95
C SER A 355 10.53 27.10 5.60
N PRO A 356 9.42 27.78 5.94
CA PRO A 356 9.45 29.12 6.53
C PRO A 356 9.83 29.16 8.03
N SER A 357 10.17 28.02 8.61
CA SER A 357 10.66 27.86 9.99
C SER A 357 11.89 26.96 10.00
N PHE A 358 12.63 26.89 11.12
CA PHE A 358 13.77 25.99 11.24
C PHE A 358 13.29 24.53 11.30
N THR A 359 13.01 23.96 10.13
CA THR A 359 12.61 22.57 9.96
C THR A 359 13.86 21.77 9.64
N PHE A 360 14.23 20.89 10.56
CA PHE A 360 15.39 20.03 10.41
C PHE A 360 14.93 18.62 10.11
N ASP A 361 15.31 18.12 8.94
CA ASP A 361 15.28 16.71 8.65
C ASP A 361 16.50 16.06 9.28
N TYR A 362 16.27 15.01 10.04
CA TYR A 362 17.31 14.30 10.75
C TYR A 362 17.23 12.80 10.52
N GLU A 363 18.39 12.17 10.54
CA GLU A 363 18.57 10.74 10.52
C GLU A 363 19.69 10.41 11.52
N THR A 364 19.50 9.38 12.34
CA THR A 364 20.50 8.95 13.33
C THR A 364 20.55 7.43 13.43
N SER A 365 21.78 6.90 13.54
CA SER A 365 22.03 5.49 13.82
C SER A 365 21.90 5.15 15.32
N GLN A 366 21.62 6.16 16.17
CA GLN A 366 21.48 6.01 17.62
C GLN A 366 20.17 6.64 18.10
N PRO A 367 18.98 6.13 17.72
CA PRO A 367 17.71 6.65 18.22
C PRO A 367 17.63 6.46 19.74
N GLY A 368 17.07 7.45 20.43
CA GLY A 368 16.95 7.43 21.89
C GLY A 368 15.99 8.51 22.36
N GLY A 369 15.16 8.18 23.36
CA GLY A 369 14.12 9.10 23.86
C GLY A 369 14.64 10.44 24.38
N GLY A 370 15.93 10.52 24.75
CA GLY A 370 16.61 11.73 25.18
C GLY A 370 17.39 12.48 24.08
N ASN A 371 17.34 12.04 22.83
CA ASN A 371 17.96 12.74 21.71
C ASN A 371 17.20 14.03 21.38
N TRP A 372 17.90 15.06 20.91
CA TRP A 372 17.30 16.37 20.64
C TRP A 372 18.09 17.19 19.64
N ILE A 373 17.40 18.12 18.97
CA ILE A 373 18.01 19.11 18.06
C ILE A 373 18.00 20.46 18.75
N GLY A 374 19.13 21.16 18.73
CA GLY A 374 19.27 22.52 19.27
C GLY A 374 19.87 23.50 18.27
N ILE A 375 19.54 24.79 18.44
CA ILE A 375 20.08 25.90 17.64
C ILE A 375 20.92 26.84 18.53
N TRP A 376 22.07 27.28 18.03
CA TRP A 376 22.95 28.26 18.64
C TRP A 376 23.30 29.37 17.65
N ALA A 377 23.63 30.56 18.17
CA ALA A 377 24.26 31.59 17.36
C ALA A 377 25.59 31.06 16.81
N ASP A 378 25.90 31.39 15.55
CA ASP A 378 27.15 30.98 14.92
C ASP A 378 28.37 31.44 15.74
N SER A 379 28.26 32.64 16.33
CA SER A 379 29.25 33.26 17.22
C SER A 379 29.41 32.62 18.60
N ASP A 380 28.53 31.70 19.02
CA ASP A 380 28.68 31.02 20.32
C ASP A 380 29.83 30.00 20.25
N ALA A 381 30.98 30.38 20.81
CA ALA A 381 32.18 29.53 20.87
C ALA A 381 32.06 28.34 21.83
N GLN A 382 31.05 28.34 22.72
CA GLN A 382 30.82 27.26 23.70
C GLN A 382 29.78 26.23 23.24
N ALA A 383 29.10 26.45 22.12
CA ALA A 383 28.15 25.50 21.56
C ALA A 383 28.83 24.16 21.14
N PRO A 384 28.18 22.99 21.32
CA PRO A 384 26.88 22.76 21.95
C PRO A 384 26.93 22.52 23.48
N ARG A 385 28.04 22.87 24.15
CA ARG A 385 28.16 22.72 25.61
C ARG A 385 27.33 23.76 26.38
N SER A 386 27.14 24.94 25.80
CA SER A 386 26.21 25.97 26.29
C SER A 386 24.74 25.59 26.06
N GLY A 387 23.80 26.33 26.68
CA GLY A 387 22.36 26.14 26.43
C GLY A 387 21.98 26.57 25.02
N SER A 388 21.14 25.78 24.33
CA SER A 388 20.58 26.15 23.02
C SER A 388 19.54 27.26 23.14
N ILE A 389 19.41 28.08 22.09
CA ILE A 389 18.41 29.15 22.00
C ILE A 389 17.00 28.56 21.85
N VAL A 390 16.87 27.53 21.04
CA VAL A 390 15.63 26.74 20.84
C VAL A 390 16.01 25.28 20.63
N TRP A 391 15.14 24.36 21.06
CA TRP A 391 15.35 22.92 20.94
C TRP A 391 14.05 22.12 20.94
N ALA A 392 14.11 20.88 20.47
CA ALA A 392 13.04 19.87 20.57
C ALA A 392 13.61 18.45 20.51
N TYR A 393 12.88 17.49 21.06
CA TYR A 393 13.25 16.07 21.07
C TYR A 393 13.22 15.45 19.67
N ALA A 394 14.17 14.56 19.42
CA ALA A 394 14.43 13.84 18.17
C ALA A 394 14.65 12.35 18.45
N ASP A 395 13.59 11.71 18.96
CA ASP A 395 13.60 10.38 19.57
C ASP A 395 13.65 9.21 18.57
N LYS A 396 13.38 9.47 17.30
CA LYS A 396 13.29 8.43 16.25
C LYS A 396 14.62 8.25 15.52
N SER A 397 14.71 7.20 14.71
CA SER A 397 15.85 6.96 13.82
C SER A 397 15.90 7.93 12.65
N SER A 398 14.75 8.52 12.27
CA SER A 398 14.66 9.63 11.34
C SER A 398 13.38 10.43 11.57
N GLY A 399 13.34 11.66 11.09
CA GLY A 399 12.14 12.50 11.14
C GLY A 399 12.40 13.93 10.70
N SER A 400 11.35 14.74 10.79
CA SER A 400 11.42 16.18 10.52
C SER A 400 10.91 16.93 11.75
N ILE A 401 11.73 17.83 12.28
CA ILE A 401 11.43 18.59 13.50
C ILE A 401 11.42 20.07 13.19
N ARG A 402 10.30 20.70 13.54
CA ARG A 402 10.10 22.14 13.41
C ARG A 402 10.47 22.85 14.72
N LEU A 403 11.51 23.67 14.69
CA LEU A 403 11.89 24.58 15.77
C LEU A 403 11.38 26.00 15.45
N ALA A 404 10.48 26.51 16.29
CA ALA A 404 10.01 27.89 16.18
C ALA A 404 11.13 28.86 16.60
N PRO A 405 11.45 29.91 15.82
CA PRO A 405 12.41 30.92 16.24
C PRO A 405 12.02 31.58 17.56
N SER A 406 12.97 31.72 18.49
CA SER A 406 12.76 32.46 19.74
C SER A 406 12.73 33.96 19.50
N SER A 407 11.98 34.72 20.31
CA SER A 407 11.99 36.19 20.31
C SER A 407 13.37 36.80 20.61
N SER A 408 14.29 36.02 21.17
CA SER A 408 15.69 36.41 21.40
C SER A 408 16.59 36.25 20.17
N MET A 409 16.11 35.64 19.08
CA MET A 409 16.88 35.47 17.84
C MET A 409 16.81 36.73 16.98
N SER A 410 17.97 37.28 16.63
CA SER A 410 18.11 38.41 15.69
C SER A 410 18.60 37.92 14.33
N SER A 411 18.43 38.75 13.30
CA SER A 411 18.96 38.44 11.96
C SER A 411 20.46 38.15 12.02
N GLY A 412 20.89 37.01 11.49
CA GLY A 412 22.30 36.61 11.54
C GLY A 412 22.50 35.12 11.25
N TYR A 413 23.75 34.67 11.41
CA TYR A 413 24.11 33.28 11.19
C TYR A 413 23.96 32.45 12.47
N TYR A 414 23.50 31.21 12.28
CA TYR A 414 23.26 30.22 13.33
C TYR A 414 23.83 28.86 12.92
N LYS A 415 23.92 27.95 13.88
CA LYS A 415 24.32 26.55 13.68
C LYS A 415 23.43 25.63 14.50
N ALA A 416 23.28 24.39 14.06
CA ALA A 416 22.45 23.40 14.75
C ALA A 416 23.17 22.08 14.95
N TYR A 417 22.78 21.37 16.00
CA TYR A 417 23.30 20.04 16.34
C TYR A 417 22.15 19.11 16.67
N LEU A 418 22.23 17.89 16.17
CA LEU A 418 21.50 16.73 16.69
C LEU A 418 22.40 16.11 17.76
N LEU A 419 21.87 15.98 18.96
CA LEU A 419 22.60 15.55 20.14
C LEU A 419 21.91 14.35 20.77
N SER A 420 22.68 13.43 21.32
CA SER A 420 22.18 12.40 22.24
C SER A 420 21.88 12.99 23.62
N GLU A 421 21.25 12.19 24.48
CA GLU A 421 20.93 12.57 25.87
C GLU A 421 22.18 13.01 26.66
N ASP A 422 23.33 12.36 26.44
CA ASP A 422 24.62 12.69 27.04
C ASP A 422 25.37 13.84 26.33
N ARG A 423 24.72 14.53 25.39
CA ARG A 423 25.24 15.63 24.57
C ARG A 423 26.37 15.25 23.59
N THR A 424 26.51 13.97 23.26
CA THR A 424 27.36 13.56 22.13
C THR A 424 26.78 14.11 20.83
N ILE A 425 27.64 14.67 19.97
CA ILE A 425 27.22 15.20 18.68
C ILE A 425 26.95 14.04 17.73
N LEU A 426 25.69 13.88 17.34
CA LEU A 426 25.26 12.89 16.36
C LEU A 426 25.38 13.45 14.95
N ALA A 427 24.85 14.65 14.68
CA ALA A 427 24.94 15.33 13.39
C ALA A 427 24.94 16.87 13.56
N THR A 428 25.33 17.61 12.52
CA THR A 428 25.39 19.09 12.58
C THR A 428 25.01 19.76 11.27
N VAL A 429 24.37 20.93 11.39
CA VAL A 429 24.34 21.96 10.34
C VAL A 429 25.31 23.04 10.78
N SER A 430 26.47 23.09 10.11
CA SER A 430 27.60 23.92 10.52
C SER A 430 27.31 25.41 10.49
N ARG A 431 26.44 25.85 9.58
CA ARG A 431 26.02 27.26 9.46
C ARG A 431 24.77 27.40 8.60
N PHE A 432 23.84 28.26 9.01
CA PHE A 432 22.71 28.72 8.20
C PHE A 432 22.39 30.18 8.53
N ASN A 433 21.75 30.89 7.60
CA ASN A 433 21.39 32.30 7.77
C ASN A 433 19.92 32.42 8.19
N TYR A 434 19.67 33.17 9.27
CA TYR A 434 18.35 33.62 9.65
C TYR A 434 18.25 35.10 9.30
N ASN A 435 17.52 35.43 8.24
CA ASN A 435 17.19 36.81 7.94
C ASN A 435 15.99 37.17 8.81
N GLY A 436 16.23 37.93 9.88
CA GLY A 436 15.19 38.41 10.83
C GLY A 436 14.14 39.33 10.20
N ASN A 437 14.05 39.35 8.87
CA ASN A 437 13.10 40.06 8.06
C ASN A 437 12.60 39.15 6.93
N SER A 438 11.91 38.09 7.32
CA SER A 438 10.96 37.40 6.45
C SER A 438 9.83 36.90 7.32
N GLN A 439 8.75 37.68 7.36
CA GLN A 439 7.42 37.10 7.45
C GLN A 439 7.24 36.16 6.25
N SER A 440 7.73 34.93 6.36
CA SER A 440 7.31 33.83 5.48
C SER A 440 6.67 32.70 6.27
N GLY A 441 6.51 32.83 7.59
CA GLY A 441 5.59 31.96 8.33
C GLY A 441 4.20 32.09 7.74
N ALA A 442 3.55 30.96 7.46
CA ALA A 442 2.17 30.90 7.03
C ALA A 442 1.31 31.89 7.81
N ALA A 443 0.41 32.57 7.11
CA ALA A 443 -0.48 33.54 7.72
C ALA A 443 -1.33 32.88 8.82
N PHE A 444 -1.69 31.61 8.63
CA PHE A 444 -2.24 30.68 9.61
C PHE A 444 -2.28 29.27 9.01
N SER A 445 -2.47 28.24 9.83
CA SER A 445 -2.81 26.89 9.37
C SER A 445 -4.15 26.46 9.97
N VAL A 446 -4.88 25.62 9.25
CA VAL A 446 -6.13 25.01 9.73
C VAL A 446 -6.07 23.49 9.61
N LYS A 447 -6.61 22.81 10.61
CA LYS A 447 -6.98 21.40 10.50
C LYS A 447 -8.48 21.30 10.25
N THR A 448 -8.87 20.51 9.26
CA THR A 448 -10.30 20.26 9.00
C THR A 448 -10.75 19.02 9.79
N HIS A 449 -11.96 19.08 10.33
CA HIS A 449 -12.56 17.96 11.05
C HIS A 449 -13.94 17.64 10.51
N TYR A 450 -14.30 16.36 10.52
CA TYR A 450 -15.64 15.92 10.16
C TYR A 450 -16.71 16.47 11.13
N ASN A 451 -16.41 16.44 12.43
CA ASN A 451 -17.32 16.94 13.46
C ASN A 451 -17.41 18.48 13.44
N THR A 452 -18.48 19.04 14.01
CA THR A 452 -18.72 20.50 14.04
C THR A 452 -18.01 21.24 15.19
N ASN A 453 -17.31 20.51 16.05
CA ASN A 453 -16.67 21.01 17.27
C ASN A 453 -15.18 20.65 17.38
N CYS A 454 -14.53 20.34 16.24
CA CYS A 454 -13.13 19.95 16.12
C CYS A 454 -12.71 18.71 16.95
N ALA A 455 -13.67 17.91 17.41
CA ALA A 455 -13.37 16.63 18.04
C ALA A 455 -13.01 15.56 16.99
N GLY A 456 -12.23 14.56 17.39
CA GLY A 456 -11.79 13.46 16.53
C GLY A 456 -10.60 13.82 15.64
N ASP A 457 -10.21 12.87 14.79
CA ASP A 457 -9.03 13.03 13.92
C ASP A 457 -9.20 14.16 12.90
N ALA A 458 -8.08 14.79 12.55
CA ALA A 458 -8.04 15.81 11.51
C ALA A 458 -7.99 15.13 10.13
N ASN A 459 -8.83 15.58 9.21
CA ASN A 459 -8.89 15.04 7.85
C ASN A 459 -7.71 15.51 7.00
N ASN A 460 -7.26 16.76 7.21
CA ASN A 460 -6.07 17.32 6.58
C ASN A 460 -5.51 18.50 7.41
N ASN A 461 -4.33 18.97 7.02
CA ASN A 461 -3.72 20.19 7.51
C ASN A 461 -3.43 21.12 6.32
N VAL A 462 -4.03 22.30 6.30
CA VAL A 462 -3.89 23.29 5.23
C VAL A 462 -3.13 24.50 5.76
N GLU A 463 -2.04 24.86 5.08
CA GLU A 463 -1.22 26.00 5.44
C GLU A 463 -1.48 27.17 4.47
N ILE A 464 -1.90 28.33 4.99
CA ILE A 464 -2.31 29.48 4.19
C ILE A 464 -1.17 30.49 4.18
N GLN A 465 -0.66 30.82 2.99
CA GLN A 465 0.44 31.76 2.83
C GLN A 465 -0.03 33.23 2.96
N PRO A 466 0.83 34.16 3.40
CA PRO A 466 0.51 35.59 3.40
C PRO A 466 0.24 36.12 1.98
N GLY A 467 -0.78 36.98 1.82
CA GLY A 467 -1.06 37.70 0.58
C GLY A 467 -2.36 37.31 -0.13
N TYR A 468 -2.53 36.04 -0.48
CA TYR A 468 -3.73 35.55 -1.20
C TYR A 468 -4.38 34.38 -0.46
N GLY A 469 -5.70 34.29 -0.53
CA GLY A 469 -6.42 33.17 0.08
C GLY A 469 -6.20 31.85 -0.65
N THR A 470 -6.64 30.77 -0.02
CA THR A 470 -6.52 29.41 -0.54
C THR A 470 -7.89 28.77 -0.61
N CYS A 471 -8.21 28.15 -1.74
CA CYS A 471 -9.41 27.34 -1.85
C CYS A 471 -9.18 25.95 -1.26
N VAL A 472 -10.13 25.46 -0.47
CA VAL A 472 -10.12 24.13 0.15
C VAL A 472 -11.40 23.42 -0.22
N ASN A 473 -11.28 22.28 -0.90
CA ASN A 473 -12.41 21.39 -1.18
C ASN A 473 -12.78 20.62 0.08
N THR A 474 -14.06 20.61 0.42
CA THR A 474 -14.54 19.93 1.63
C THR A 474 -14.91 18.49 1.36
N ASN A 475 -15.19 18.12 0.11
CA ASN A 475 -15.74 16.83 -0.31
C ASN A 475 -16.91 16.40 0.61
N CYS A 476 -17.70 17.36 1.09
CA CYS A 476 -18.81 17.14 2.01
C CYS A 476 -18.44 16.45 3.34
N GLY A 477 -17.16 16.49 3.74
CA GLY A 477 -16.63 15.81 4.93
C GLY A 477 -16.06 16.75 5.99
N VAL A 478 -16.38 18.04 5.97
CA VAL A 478 -15.82 19.04 6.90
C VAL A 478 -16.93 19.80 7.62
N GLY A 479 -17.05 19.58 8.93
CA GLY A 479 -17.99 20.29 9.81
C GLY A 479 -17.35 21.43 10.62
N SER A 480 -16.04 21.41 10.82
CA SER A 480 -15.32 22.46 11.56
C SER A 480 -13.86 22.63 11.15
N LEU A 481 -13.28 23.77 11.58
CA LEU A 481 -11.89 24.15 11.41
C LEU A 481 -11.24 24.38 12.78
N ASP A 482 -10.17 23.64 13.07
CA ASP A 482 -9.26 23.98 14.17
C ASP A 482 -8.21 24.95 13.62
N ILE A 483 -8.33 26.22 13.99
CA ILE A 483 -7.48 27.30 13.49
C ILE A 483 -6.30 27.43 14.43
N ALA A 484 -5.09 27.12 13.95
CA ALA A 484 -3.91 27.15 14.78
C ALA A 484 -3.68 28.55 15.40
N ALA A 485 -3.19 28.57 16.64
CA ALA A 485 -2.80 29.82 17.31
C ALA A 485 -1.62 30.52 16.60
N ALA A 486 -0.76 29.74 15.95
CA ALA A 486 0.40 30.21 15.21
C ALA A 486 0.01 30.82 13.85
N GLY A 487 0.66 31.92 13.47
CA GLY A 487 0.55 32.56 12.16
C GLY A 487 0.73 34.08 12.22
N ASN A 488 0.54 34.77 11.10
CA ASN A 488 0.74 36.23 10.94
C ASN A 488 -0.43 37.02 10.31
N CYS A 489 -1.69 36.55 10.35
CA CYS A 489 -2.84 37.38 9.93
C CYS A 489 -2.80 38.77 10.61
N PRO A 490 -2.78 39.89 9.83
CA PRO A 490 -2.59 41.24 10.37
C PRO A 490 -3.60 41.68 11.44
N SER A 491 -4.83 41.20 11.36
CA SER A 491 -5.92 41.47 12.31
C SER A 491 -6.18 40.32 13.30
N GLY A 492 -5.43 39.22 13.21
CA GLY A 492 -5.69 37.98 13.95
C GLY A 492 -6.94 37.20 13.50
N GLN A 493 -7.69 37.72 12.51
CA GLN A 493 -8.93 37.13 12.01
C GLN A 493 -8.72 36.39 10.68
N VAL A 494 -9.37 35.24 10.58
CA VAL A 494 -9.45 34.39 9.39
C VAL A 494 -10.84 34.49 8.81
N ARG A 495 -10.94 34.81 7.51
CA ARG A 495 -12.19 34.77 6.75
C ARG A 495 -12.36 33.44 6.06
N ILE A 496 -13.57 32.92 6.15
CA ILE A 496 -14.01 31.65 5.55
C ILE A 496 -15.16 32.00 4.60
N SER A 497 -14.94 31.94 3.30
CA SER A 497 -15.99 32.17 2.30
C SER A 497 -16.51 30.85 1.75
N TYR A 498 -17.84 30.67 1.65
CA TYR A 498 -18.49 29.41 1.29
C TYR A 498 -18.93 29.42 -0.18
N TRP A 499 -18.56 28.37 -0.92
CA TRP A 499 -18.80 28.27 -2.36
C TRP A 499 -19.54 26.98 -2.72
N GLN A 500 -20.51 27.11 -3.62
CA GLN A 500 -21.40 26.03 -4.04
C GLN A 500 -20.64 24.79 -4.49
N ASN A 501 -19.71 24.92 -5.44
CA ASN A 501 -19.02 23.79 -6.07
C ASN A 501 -17.58 23.66 -5.55
N ALA A 502 -16.93 22.55 -5.88
CA ALA A 502 -15.49 22.40 -5.68
C ALA A 502 -14.69 23.50 -6.38
N ASN A 503 -13.46 23.73 -5.92
CA ASN A 503 -12.50 24.69 -6.43
C ASN A 503 -12.98 26.15 -6.37
N CYS A 504 -13.87 26.46 -5.41
CA CYS A 504 -14.40 27.79 -5.14
C CYS A 504 -15.11 28.38 -6.37
N GLN A 505 -15.93 27.56 -7.02
CA GLN A 505 -16.72 27.91 -8.20
C GLN A 505 -18.22 27.89 -7.89
N GLY A 506 -19.02 28.46 -8.80
CA GLY A 506 -20.48 28.53 -8.68
C GLY A 506 -20.95 29.69 -7.79
N ASP A 507 -22.14 29.54 -7.22
CA ASP A 507 -22.71 30.55 -6.34
C ASP A 507 -21.87 30.72 -5.07
N TRP A 508 -21.64 31.98 -4.70
CA TRP A 508 -21.02 32.35 -3.44
C TRP A 508 -22.12 32.59 -2.38
N TYR A 509 -22.11 31.82 -1.30
CA TYR A 509 -23.14 31.88 -0.24
C TYR A 509 -22.76 32.78 0.94
N GLY A 510 -21.70 33.57 0.79
CA GLY A 510 -21.23 34.50 1.80
C GLY A 510 -20.03 33.98 2.58
N TYR A 511 -19.84 34.51 3.78
CA TYR A 511 -18.62 34.27 4.56
C TYR A 511 -18.86 34.34 6.07
N GLY A 512 -17.90 33.82 6.82
CA GLY A 512 -17.79 33.98 8.26
C GLY A 512 -16.35 34.28 8.68
N TYR A 513 -16.18 34.58 9.97
CA TYR A 513 -14.87 34.79 10.57
C TYR A 513 -14.59 33.77 11.68
N GLY A 514 -13.31 33.49 11.88
CA GLY A 514 -12.76 32.72 12.99
C GLY A 514 -11.48 33.39 13.50
N SER A 515 -11.23 33.25 14.81
CA SER A 515 -10.00 33.75 15.42
C SER A 515 -8.96 32.62 15.47
N ARG A 516 -7.68 32.96 15.37
CA ARG A 516 -6.61 31.99 15.59
C ARG A 516 -6.65 31.42 17.01
N GLY A 517 -6.26 30.16 17.15
CA GLY A 517 -6.30 29.42 18.40
C GLY A 517 -7.70 28.99 18.83
N THR A 518 -8.66 28.97 17.89
CA THR A 518 -10.04 28.59 18.18
C THR A 518 -10.53 27.51 17.24
N CYS A 519 -11.39 26.64 17.77
CA CYS A 519 -12.21 25.76 16.96
C CYS A 519 -13.41 26.54 16.41
N ARG A 520 -13.68 26.40 15.11
CA ARG A 520 -14.79 27.06 14.43
C ARG A 520 -15.66 26.05 13.69
N GLY A 521 -16.88 25.84 14.17
CA GLY A 521 -17.93 25.16 13.41
C GLY A 521 -18.29 25.95 12.13
N LEU A 522 -18.46 25.25 11.02
CA LEU A 522 -18.75 25.84 9.71
C LEU A 522 -20.25 26.13 9.53
N TRP A 523 -20.56 27.11 8.67
CA TRP A 523 -21.94 27.44 8.30
C TRP A 523 -22.67 26.18 7.78
N SER A 524 -23.97 26.06 8.07
CA SER A 524 -24.78 24.87 7.75
C SER A 524 -24.23 23.52 8.26
N ASN A 525 -23.32 23.53 9.25
CA ASN A 525 -22.58 22.35 9.70
C ASN A 525 -21.75 21.66 8.59
N GLY A 526 -21.40 22.40 7.52
CA GLY A 526 -20.66 21.84 6.38
C GLY A 526 -21.53 21.29 5.23
N TRP A 527 -22.87 21.39 5.32
CA TRP A 527 -23.77 20.69 4.39
C TRP A 527 -24.21 21.49 3.17
N ASN A 528 -24.04 22.81 3.14
CA ASN A 528 -24.58 23.67 2.09
C ASN A 528 -23.52 24.18 1.09
N PHE A 529 -22.31 23.63 1.08
CA PHE A 529 -21.22 24.06 0.19
C PHE A 529 -20.19 22.93 -0.04
N GLN A 530 -19.49 22.92 -1.18
CA GLN A 530 -18.47 21.91 -1.50
C GLN A 530 -17.02 22.41 -1.39
N SER A 531 -16.82 23.73 -1.29
CA SER A 531 -15.50 24.30 -1.04
C SER A 531 -15.57 25.60 -0.27
N MET A 532 -14.45 25.96 0.34
CA MET A 532 -14.29 27.19 1.09
C MET A 532 -13.02 27.92 0.70
N TRP A 533 -13.07 29.25 0.66
CA TRP A 533 -11.91 30.11 0.45
C TRP A 533 -11.45 30.70 1.79
N LEU A 534 -10.22 30.37 2.18
CA LEU A 534 -9.62 30.77 3.45
C LEU A 534 -8.62 31.90 3.23
N SER A 535 -8.74 33.00 3.95
CA SER A 535 -7.84 34.16 3.82
C SER A 535 -7.74 34.95 5.12
N CYS A 536 -6.65 35.70 5.32
CA CYS A 536 -6.65 36.74 6.35
C CYS A 536 -7.48 37.93 5.86
N ALA A 537 -8.39 38.43 6.70
CA ALA A 537 -9.13 39.65 6.41
C ALA A 537 -9.59 40.33 7.70
N ASP A 538 -9.76 41.65 7.65
CA ASP A 538 -10.39 42.42 8.72
C ASP A 538 -11.92 42.40 8.55
N PRO A 539 -12.70 41.95 9.56
CA PRO A 539 -14.15 41.99 9.52
C PRO A 539 -14.78 43.36 9.24
N ASN A 540 -14.04 44.46 9.44
CA ASN A 540 -14.50 45.82 9.23
C ASN A 540 -14.29 46.32 7.80
N THR A 541 -13.43 45.65 7.02
CA THR A 541 -13.13 46.02 5.63
C THR A 541 -13.85 45.13 4.61
N ASP A 542 -14.85 44.35 5.04
CA ASP A 542 -15.53 43.40 4.17
C ASP A 542 -16.48 44.09 3.16
N CYS A 543 -16.47 43.61 1.91
CA CYS A 543 -17.21 44.20 0.81
C CYS A 543 -18.73 44.23 1.05
N VAL A 544 -19.31 43.25 1.77
CA VAL A 544 -20.76 43.28 2.05
C VAL A 544 -21.11 44.41 3.03
N LYS A 545 -20.29 44.61 4.06
CA LYS A 545 -20.47 45.75 5.00
C LYS A 545 -20.23 47.10 4.33
N GLN A 546 -19.34 47.13 3.35
CA GLN A 546 -19.07 48.32 2.54
C GLN A 546 -20.11 48.51 1.41
N GLY A 547 -21.06 47.59 1.25
CA GLY A 547 -22.08 47.65 0.20
C GLY A 547 -21.56 47.45 -1.22
N THR A 548 -20.35 46.90 -1.38
CA THR A 548 -19.67 46.71 -2.67
C THR A 548 -19.83 45.29 -3.24
N CYS A 549 -20.46 44.36 -2.52
CA CYS A 549 -20.80 43.02 -2.99
C CYS A 549 -22.04 42.45 -2.27
N THR A 550 -22.70 41.46 -2.88
CA THR A 550 -23.82 40.69 -2.30
C THR A 550 -23.62 39.20 -2.58
N TYR A 551 -24.08 38.33 -1.66
CA TYR A 551 -24.01 36.87 -1.82
C TYR A 551 -25.38 36.27 -2.16
N ALA A 552 -25.37 35.07 -2.75
CA ALA A 552 -26.57 34.33 -3.12
C ALA A 552 -27.34 33.86 -1.87
N PRO A 553 -28.68 33.71 -1.94
CA PRO A 553 -29.48 33.22 -0.81
C PRO A 553 -29.04 31.80 -0.40
N GLU A 554 -29.19 31.48 0.89
CA GLU A 554 -28.92 30.13 1.40
C GLU A 554 -29.75 29.10 0.61
N PRO A 555 -29.11 28.03 0.08
CA PRO A 555 -29.84 27.04 -0.69
C PRO A 555 -30.87 26.36 0.22
N ALA A 556 -32.12 26.30 -0.25
CA ALA A 556 -33.23 25.72 0.49
C ALA A 556 -32.99 24.24 0.89
N VAL A 557 -32.06 23.58 0.20
CA VAL A 557 -31.59 22.25 0.59
C VAL A 557 -30.07 22.11 0.39
N GLY A 558 -29.42 21.41 1.32
CA GLY A 558 -27.95 21.37 1.37
C GLY A 558 -27.29 20.72 0.16
N VAL A 559 -26.27 21.42 -0.36
CA VAL A 559 -25.45 21.07 -1.53
C VAL A 559 -24.67 19.76 -1.34
N CYS A 560 -24.38 19.39 -0.10
CA CYS A 560 -23.65 18.18 0.28
C CYS A 560 -24.56 17.05 0.80
N ARG A 561 -25.88 17.16 0.64
CA ARG A 561 -26.79 16.03 0.86
C ARG A 561 -26.80 15.15 -0.39
N ALA A 562 -27.01 13.84 -0.21
CA ALA A 562 -27.18 12.90 -1.31
C ALA A 562 -28.16 13.45 -2.37
N ALA A 563 -27.87 13.27 -3.65
CA ALA A 563 -28.81 13.65 -4.72
C ALA A 563 -30.07 12.79 -4.64
N PHE A 564 -29.91 11.50 -4.41
CA PHE A 564 -30.97 10.59 -4.02
C PHE A 564 -30.35 9.33 -3.41
N GLN A 565 -31.16 8.64 -2.61
CA GLN A 565 -30.89 7.26 -2.23
C GLN A 565 -31.94 6.38 -2.89
N LEU A 566 -31.55 5.19 -3.35
CA LEU A 566 -32.51 4.20 -3.80
C LEU A 566 -32.09 2.80 -3.38
N LYS A 567 -33.08 1.95 -3.15
CA LYS A 567 -32.91 0.51 -2.95
C LYS A 567 -33.49 -0.23 -4.14
N SER A 568 -32.73 -1.14 -4.72
CA SER A 568 -33.25 -2.04 -5.74
C SER A 568 -33.86 -3.26 -5.07
N ARG A 569 -35.03 -3.70 -5.54
CA ARG A 569 -35.86 -4.71 -4.89
C ARG A 569 -36.23 -5.81 -5.87
N SER A 570 -36.38 -7.04 -5.38
CA SER A 570 -36.76 -8.19 -6.21
C SER A 570 -38.20 -8.09 -6.74
N GLY A 571 -39.11 -7.48 -5.98
CA GLY A 571 -40.49 -7.23 -6.40
C GLY A 571 -40.63 -6.00 -7.30
N ALA A 572 -41.48 -6.11 -8.32
CA ALA A 572 -41.83 -5.00 -9.22
C ALA A 572 -42.57 -3.84 -8.54
N ASP A 573 -43.22 -4.12 -7.41
CA ASP A 573 -43.90 -3.18 -6.52
C ASP A 573 -42.99 -2.69 -5.37
N CYS A 574 -41.68 -2.89 -5.51
CA CYS A 574 -40.65 -2.55 -4.53
C CYS A 574 -40.78 -3.29 -3.19
N THR A 575 -41.50 -4.41 -3.18
CA THR A 575 -41.49 -5.36 -2.06
C THR A 575 -40.38 -6.41 -2.25
N GLY A 576 -40.18 -7.25 -1.24
CA GLY A 576 -39.16 -8.29 -1.27
C GLY A 576 -37.76 -7.82 -0.89
N ASN A 577 -36.77 -8.65 -1.19
CA ASN A 577 -35.39 -8.48 -0.73
C ASN A 577 -34.73 -7.27 -1.39
N VAL A 578 -33.89 -6.57 -0.62
CA VAL A 578 -33.00 -5.52 -1.15
C VAL A 578 -31.83 -6.21 -1.86
N HIS A 579 -31.60 -5.85 -3.12
CA HIS A 579 -30.46 -6.35 -3.90
C HIS A 579 -29.30 -5.34 -3.87
N ASN A 580 -29.59 -4.05 -4.04
CA ASN A 580 -28.65 -2.95 -3.87
C ASN A 580 -29.24 -1.85 -2.99
N ASP A 581 -28.39 -1.18 -2.20
CA ASP A 581 -28.72 0.06 -1.46
C ASP A 581 -27.71 1.13 -1.84
N LEU A 582 -28.16 2.13 -2.60
CA LEU A 582 -27.28 3.09 -3.27
C LEU A 582 -27.56 4.50 -2.83
N ILE A 583 -26.50 5.19 -2.41
CA ILE A 583 -26.47 6.63 -2.20
C ILE A 583 -25.72 7.26 -3.38
N VAL A 584 -26.39 8.15 -4.12
CA VAL A 584 -25.83 8.89 -5.26
C VAL A 584 -25.58 10.33 -4.84
N GLN A 585 -24.36 10.83 -5.04
CA GLN A 585 -24.00 12.20 -4.68
C GLN A 585 -24.37 13.20 -5.79
N PRO A 586 -24.57 14.50 -5.47
CA PRO A 586 -24.85 15.52 -6.47
C PRO A 586 -23.75 15.60 -7.54
N GLY A 587 -24.15 15.66 -8.82
CA GLY A 587 -23.22 15.74 -9.96
C GLY A 587 -22.67 14.39 -10.45
N GLU A 588 -22.94 13.29 -9.75
CA GLU A 588 -22.51 11.94 -10.14
C GLU A 588 -23.68 11.09 -10.64
N GLY A 589 -23.36 10.07 -11.45
CA GLY A 589 -24.24 8.93 -11.67
C GLY A 589 -23.55 7.64 -11.25
N LYS A 590 -24.33 6.62 -10.90
CA LYS A 590 -23.81 5.32 -10.48
C LYS A 590 -24.36 4.21 -11.36
N CYS A 591 -23.48 3.29 -11.72
CA CYS A 591 -23.90 2.02 -12.26
C CYS A 591 -24.24 1.03 -11.15
N MET A 592 -25.24 0.19 -11.39
CA MET A 592 -25.57 -0.93 -10.53
C MET A 592 -25.96 -2.16 -11.35
N ASP A 593 -25.46 -3.31 -10.95
CA ASP A 593 -25.82 -4.59 -11.56
C ASP A 593 -27.11 -5.12 -10.94
N THR A 594 -27.97 -5.70 -11.78
CA THR A 594 -29.26 -6.24 -11.34
C THR A 594 -29.19 -7.71 -10.97
N ASP A 595 -28.15 -8.43 -11.42
CA ASP A 595 -28.00 -9.89 -11.37
C ASP A 595 -29.28 -10.65 -11.75
N CYS A 596 -30.09 -10.06 -12.65
CA CYS A 596 -31.39 -10.57 -13.03
C CYS A 596 -32.38 -10.79 -11.86
N ALA A 597 -32.15 -10.10 -10.73
CA ALA A 597 -32.88 -10.26 -9.48
C ALA A 597 -33.64 -9.00 -9.04
N VAL A 598 -33.71 -7.96 -9.88
CA VAL A 598 -34.33 -6.67 -9.54
C VAL A 598 -35.56 -6.40 -10.41
N GLY A 599 -36.73 -6.25 -9.78
CA GLY A 599 -37.99 -5.88 -10.43
C GLY A 599 -38.39 -4.41 -10.24
N GLY A 600 -37.93 -3.75 -9.18
CA GLY A 600 -38.33 -2.37 -8.84
C GLY A 600 -37.27 -1.57 -8.10
N LEU A 601 -37.39 -0.23 -8.13
CA LEU A 601 -36.54 0.72 -7.41
C LEU A 601 -37.35 1.51 -6.39
N ASP A 602 -37.02 1.31 -5.12
CA ASP A 602 -37.54 2.06 -3.98
C ASP A 602 -36.70 3.34 -3.84
N ILE A 603 -37.18 4.45 -4.42
CA ILE A 603 -36.45 5.73 -4.42
C ILE A 603 -36.83 6.49 -3.16
N ALA A 604 -35.86 6.66 -2.26
CA ALA A 604 -36.08 7.26 -0.96
C ALA A 604 -36.60 8.70 -1.08
N ALA A 605 -37.30 9.15 -0.04
CA ALA A 605 -37.69 10.55 0.10
C ALA A 605 -36.47 11.47 0.28
N THR A 606 -35.36 10.92 0.77
CA THR A 606 -34.11 11.64 1.05
C THR A 606 -33.34 11.93 -0.23
N GLY A 607 -32.99 13.21 -0.42
CA GLY A 607 -32.02 13.67 -1.41
C GLY A 607 -32.47 14.90 -2.21
N ASN A 608 -31.55 15.52 -2.94
CA ASN A 608 -31.74 16.81 -3.62
C ASN A 608 -31.35 16.81 -5.10
N CYS A 609 -31.72 15.75 -5.80
CA CYS A 609 -31.63 15.67 -7.25
C CYS A 609 -32.17 16.98 -7.86
N PRO A 610 -31.31 17.79 -8.53
CA PRO A 610 -31.75 19.05 -9.13
C PRO A 610 -32.96 18.75 -9.99
N ASP A 611 -34.07 19.45 -9.72
CA ASP A 611 -35.33 19.33 -10.45
C ASP A 611 -36.16 18.03 -10.23
N GLY A 612 -35.77 17.19 -9.26
CA GLY A 612 -36.66 16.18 -8.65
C GLY A 612 -36.82 14.84 -9.38
N GLN A 613 -36.15 14.62 -10.52
CA GLN A 613 -36.24 13.38 -11.30
C GLN A 613 -34.94 12.55 -11.27
N VAL A 614 -35.08 11.26 -10.96
CA VAL A 614 -34.01 10.26 -11.07
C VAL A 614 -34.11 9.61 -12.45
N ARG A 615 -33.09 9.81 -13.29
CA ARG A 615 -32.96 9.15 -14.59
C ARG A 615 -32.33 7.77 -14.41
N ILE A 616 -32.92 6.78 -15.06
CA ILE A 616 -32.54 5.36 -15.01
C ILE A 616 -32.21 4.94 -16.44
N SER A 617 -30.98 4.53 -16.71
CA SER A 617 -30.52 4.09 -18.02
C SER A 617 -30.32 2.58 -18.03
N TYR A 618 -30.78 1.89 -19.08
CA TYR A 618 -30.83 0.42 -19.15
C TYR A 618 -29.73 -0.13 -20.06
N TRP A 619 -28.94 -1.09 -19.56
CA TRP A 619 -27.76 -1.60 -20.27
C TRP A 619 -27.75 -3.13 -20.37
N GLU A 620 -27.30 -3.62 -21.53
CA GLU A 620 -27.29 -5.04 -21.88
C GLU A 620 -26.41 -5.90 -20.95
N GLN A 621 -25.25 -5.37 -20.52
CA GLN A 621 -24.26 -6.11 -19.74
C GLN A 621 -24.07 -5.51 -18.34
N ALA A 622 -23.44 -6.28 -17.45
CA ALA A 622 -23.00 -5.78 -16.15
C ALA A 622 -22.01 -4.61 -16.29
N GLY A 623 -21.95 -3.74 -15.28
CA GLY A 623 -21.11 -2.55 -15.26
C GLY A 623 -21.55 -1.45 -16.22
N CYS A 624 -22.81 -1.44 -16.66
CA CYS A 624 -23.38 -0.45 -17.58
C CYS A 624 -22.62 -0.39 -18.91
N ARG A 625 -22.38 -1.59 -19.48
CA ARG A 625 -21.67 -1.81 -20.74
C ARG A 625 -22.57 -2.48 -21.77
N GLY A 626 -22.08 -2.57 -23.01
CA GLY A 626 -22.79 -3.18 -24.13
C GLY A 626 -23.84 -2.24 -24.73
N LYS A 627 -24.88 -2.82 -25.34
CA LYS A 627 -25.97 -2.04 -25.93
C LYS A 627 -26.73 -1.24 -24.88
N TRP A 628 -27.16 -0.06 -25.28
CA TRP A 628 -27.91 0.85 -24.44
C TRP A 628 -29.36 0.91 -24.90
N PHE A 629 -30.31 0.53 -24.03
CA PHE A 629 -31.73 0.35 -24.39
C PHE A 629 -32.62 1.55 -24.07
N GLY A 630 -32.04 2.69 -23.71
CA GLY A 630 -32.78 3.93 -23.45
C GLY A 630 -32.85 4.33 -21.99
N TYR A 631 -33.79 5.22 -21.67
CA TYR A 631 -33.98 5.80 -20.33
C TYR A 631 -35.40 5.57 -19.79
N GLY A 632 -35.51 5.59 -18.47
CA GLY A 632 -36.74 5.78 -17.71
C GLY A 632 -36.52 6.81 -16.61
N TYR A 633 -37.62 7.24 -15.98
CA TYR A 633 -37.58 8.26 -14.93
C TYR A 633 -38.39 7.81 -13.72
N GLY A 634 -37.87 8.13 -12.53
CA GLY A 634 -38.54 7.94 -11.26
C GLY A 634 -38.51 9.23 -10.43
N SER A 635 -39.50 9.40 -9.58
CA SER A 635 -39.54 10.51 -8.62
C SER A 635 -39.07 10.03 -7.25
N ARG A 636 -38.54 10.93 -6.43
CA ARG A 636 -38.27 10.61 -5.03
C ARG A 636 -39.55 10.25 -4.29
N ASN A 637 -39.42 9.47 -3.23
CA ASN A 637 -40.54 8.95 -2.44
C ASN A 637 -41.54 8.15 -3.29
N THR A 638 -41.04 7.42 -4.30
CA THR A 638 -41.87 6.55 -5.12
C THR A 638 -41.22 5.19 -5.30
N CYS A 639 -42.05 4.17 -5.40
CA CYS A 639 -41.64 2.92 -6.00
C CYS A 639 -41.70 3.06 -7.52
N ARG A 640 -40.59 2.74 -8.19
CA ARG A 640 -40.52 2.68 -9.65
C ARG A 640 -40.38 1.23 -10.09
N THR A 641 -41.43 0.69 -10.69
CA THR A 641 -41.34 -0.58 -11.41
C THR A 641 -40.39 -0.43 -12.60
N LEU A 642 -39.48 -1.38 -12.73
CA LEU A 642 -38.55 -1.39 -13.84
C LEU A 642 -39.23 -1.86 -15.13
N TRP A 643 -38.79 -1.28 -16.25
CA TRP A 643 -39.24 -1.70 -17.57
C TRP A 643 -38.99 -3.21 -17.77
N SER A 644 -39.92 -3.91 -18.44
CA SER A 644 -39.96 -5.37 -18.60
C SER A 644 -39.94 -6.20 -17.30
N GLY A 645 -40.20 -5.57 -16.14
CA GLY A 645 -40.06 -6.21 -14.84
C GLY A 645 -38.62 -6.59 -14.49
N GLY A 646 -37.61 -5.95 -15.10
CA GLY A 646 -36.19 -6.21 -14.85
C GLY A 646 -35.54 -7.28 -15.74
N ARG A 647 -36.25 -7.79 -16.75
CA ARG A 647 -35.85 -8.98 -17.53
C ARG A 647 -35.05 -8.69 -18.81
N SER A 648 -34.96 -7.43 -19.22
CA SER A 648 -34.40 -7.06 -20.52
C SER A 648 -33.03 -6.37 -20.44
N PHE A 649 -32.36 -6.39 -19.29
CA PHE A 649 -31.06 -5.72 -19.07
C PHE A 649 -30.37 -6.30 -17.82
N LYS A 650 -29.04 -6.16 -17.75
CA LYS A 650 -28.23 -6.68 -16.64
C LYS A 650 -27.74 -5.60 -15.68
N SER A 651 -27.80 -4.34 -16.06
CA SER A 651 -27.39 -3.23 -15.21
C SER A 651 -28.15 -1.94 -15.51
N LEU A 652 -28.09 -1.03 -14.54
CA LEU A 652 -28.76 0.25 -14.55
C LEU A 652 -27.77 1.38 -14.21
N TYR A 653 -27.75 2.44 -15.01
CA TYR A 653 -27.03 3.67 -14.66
C TYR A 653 -28.03 4.71 -14.16
N VAL A 654 -27.92 5.11 -12.90
CA VAL A 654 -28.82 6.04 -12.22
C VAL A 654 -28.14 7.38 -12.00
N SER A 655 -28.83 8.48 -12.34
CA SER A 655 -28.30 9.84 -12.26
C SER A 655 -29.42 10.87 -12.10
N CYS A 656 -29.05 12.10 -11.74
CA CYS A 656 -29.98 13.22 -11.79
C CYS A 656 -30.04 13.85 -13.17
N ALA A 657 -31.22 13.88 -13.78
CA ALA A 657 -31.46 14.57 -15.06
C ALA A 657 -32.96 14.71 -15.32
N LYS A 658 -33.35 15.79 -16.01
CA LYS A 658 -34.70 15.94 -16.56
C LYS A 658 -34.88 15.09 -17.80
N GLN A 659 -36.10 14.65 -18.01
CA GLN A 659 -36.49 14.04 -19.29
C GLN A 659 -36.29 14.99 -20.49
N SER A 660 -36.49 16.30 -20.32
CA SER A 660 -36.24 17.29 -21.40
C SER A 660 -34.77 17.37 -21.81
N ASP A 661 -33.86 16.99 -20.93
CA ASP A 661 -32.43 17.23 -21.07
C ASP A 661 -31.69 16.00 -21.59
N ASP A 662 -32.39 14.86 -21.72
CA ASP A 662 -31.78 13.66 -22.28
C ASP A 662 -31.59 13.77 -23.80
N CYS A 663 -30.53 13.12 -24.28
CA CYS A 663 -30.11 13.22 -25.67
C CYS A 663 -31.15 12.65 -26.66
N VAL A 664 -32.06 11.78 -26.22
CA VAL A 664 -33.14 11.26 -27.09
C VAL A 664 -34.22 12.32 -27.25
N SER A 665 -34.64 12.95 -26.16
CA SER A 665 -35.59 14.06 -26.14
C SER A 665 -35.06 15.28 -26.89
N GLN A 666 -33.75 15.52 -26.81
CA GLN A 666 -33.05 16.55 -27.59
C GLN A 666 -32.72 16.12 -29.03
N LYS A 667 -33.02 14.88 -29.43
CA LYS A 667 -32.72 14.29 -30.75
C LYS A 667 -31.23 14.30 -31.13
N THR A 668 -30.35 14.27 -30.14
CA THR A 668 -28.89 14.21 -30.29
C THR A 668 -28.34 12.79 -30.17
N CYS A 669 -29.16 11.79 -29.78
CA CYS A 669 -28.79 10.38 -29.75
C CYS A 669 -30.00 9.46 -30.01
N THR A 670 -29.74 8.18 -30.31
CA THR A 670 -30.73 7.10 -30.40
C THR A 670 -30.26 5.88 -29.62
N TYR A 671 -31.18 5.09 -29.06
CA TYR A 671 -30.87 3.87 -28.30
C TYR A 671 -31.07 2.61 -29.17
N ASP A 672 -30.44 1.51 -28.74
CA ASP A 672 -30.48 0.22 -29.43
C ASP A 672 -31.85 -0.47 -29.32
N GLN A 673 -32.19 -1.26 -30.34
CA GLN A 673 -33.38 -2.10 -30.28
C GLN A 673 -33.22 -3.21 -29.23
N VAL A 674 -34.28 -3.38 -28.44
CA VAL A 674 -34.33 -4.39 -27.39
C VAL A 674 -34.56 -5.76 -28.03
N PRO A 675 -33.78 -6.80 -27.67
CA PRO A 675 -34.01 -8.14 -28.18
C PRO A 675 -35.40 -8.67 -27.81
N SER A 676 -35.98 -9.53 -28.66
CA SER A 676 -37.29 -10.15 -28.42
C SER A 676 -37.26 -11.26 -27.35
N TYR A 677 -36.08 -11.66 -26.90
CA TYR A 677 -35.86 -12.63 -25.83
C TYR A 677 -35.39 -11.94 -24.56
N ALA A 678 -35.64 -12.57 -23.41
CA ALA A 678 -35.23 -12.05 -22.12
C ALA A 678 -33.70 -12.15 -21.97
N ILE A 679 -33.06 -11.04 -21.60
CA ILE A 679 -31.60 -11.00 -21.29
C ILE A 679 -31.35 -11.53 -19.86
N CYS A 680 -32.39 -11.46 -19.04
CA CYS A 680 -32.62 -12.03 -17.73
C CYS A 680 -33.94 -12.85 -17.76
#